data_AF-A0A7X9JB35-F1
#
_entry.id   AF-A0A7X9JB35-F1
#
_cell.length_a   1.000
_cell.length_b   1.000
_cell.length_c   1.000
_cell.angle_alpha   90.00
_cell.angle_beta   90.00
_cell.angle_gamma   90.00
#
_symmetry.space_group_name_H-M   'P 1'
#
loop_
_entity.id
_entity.type
_entity.pdbx_description
1 polymer ?
#
loop_
_entity_poly.entity_id
_entity_poly.type
_entity_poly.pdbx_seq_one_letter_code
_entity_poly.pdbx_strand_id
1 'polypeptide(L)'
;MKEQPFPYLEPRGFSRPIPLERWLPDCPVGVIDQYLYQRQNEAGWVLDPFGANPLLDLEAAHSQRVLAAINNPVLVFLLRMLAHPREKREFVSIISRLASQSRGQERLELHLKRLYQTRCQNCRSEVQVEGYLWQRGSDQPFAKLYTCPSCGDTGERPVTEEDLQILEPLRRGEALHRGRALARVLQGSELDRETVSDALKVYQSRPLYVLFTLLNKIEGMIWEEGERELADAIMISLLEAGTSLFTWPLTNNAPHLLNVPQIFFERNLWSELERCIDLWSQPAPQVEIKFWPELLEKKGICLFTGPIRNLKSLPDEVQITSLLCLPPRPSQSFWTLSALWSAWLWGKETAKTFTQVLDRRRFDWHWHSRALQQAFAHSVKLQAPPGEVYLQISEVNANMIFATFAAAAQAGLLLKGCAYQSVEKPVQSIWQKNERNLVPVLSPAAYSLAAHAMRSFLLERGEPCEFSRLYTVALTEWARKGHLSLPIAEFDQEKSSEIQMGVEKLFTDHESFRRYDASSQELDSGKWGLVDWEGAQTVLDDRIETAINELLQKTNSLPSLSIRQALNQQFTDCLTPASPEIEEILVSYANWQDAELAWRLHENELQANRLADLKEMKRLLQQLAPRLGYETREEEICLWQEGKRVAYCFFLSTQANLSTAIDAWTGREGVPVFLFPGSRAKLLYQKMMRDGRLRERSSGWQLVKFRALRALAAQSDLNRATWAMGLGNDPIEEAATTQLRIFG
;
A
#
# COMPACT_ATOMS: atom_id res chain seq x y z
N MET A 1 -14.74 -27.65 -12.19
CA MET A 1 -14.35 -27.43 -10.78
C MET A 1 -15.07 -26.20 -10.31
N LYS A 2 -15.82 -26.27 -9.19
CA LYS A 2 -16.33 -25.05 -8.54
C LYS A 2 -15.12 -24.20 -8.14
N GLU A 3 -15.20 -22.92 -8.44
CA GLU A 3 -14.17 -21.93 -8.13
C GLU A 3 -14.03 -21.86 -6.60
N GLN A 4 -12.80 -21.97 -6.10
CA GLN A 4 -12.54 -21.88 -4.67
C GLN A 4 -12.33 -20.40 -4.31
N PRO A 5 -13.09 -19.86 -3.34
CA PRO A 5 -12.89 -18.50 -2.89
C PRO A 5 -11.49 -18.30 -2.34
N PHE A 6 -10.87 -17.17 -2.63
CA PHE A 6 -9.52 -16.85 -2.16
C PHE A 6 -9.55 -15.75 -1.09
N PRO A 7 -9.37 -16.08 0.20
CA PRO A 7 -9.40 -15.09 1.28
C PRO A 7 -8.12 -14.24 1.27
N TYR A 8 -8.28 -12.94 1.51
CA TYR A 8 -7.13 -12.03 1.68
C TYR A 8 -6.37 -12.33 2.98
N LEU A 9 -5.06 -12.50 2.88
CA LEU A 9 -4.21 -12.72 4.05
C LEU A 9 -3.82 -11.39 4.69
N GLU A 10 -4.32 -11.13 5.90
CA GLU A 10 -3.96 -9.94 6.67
C GLU A 10 -2.50 -10.01 7.16
N PRO A 11 -1.76 -8.90 7.18
CA PRO A 11 -0.45 -8.85 7.79
C PRO A 11 -0.49 -9.28 9.27
N ARG A 12 0.57 -9.95 9.74
CA ARG A 12 0.73 -10.40 11.12
C ARG A 12 2.09 -10.02 11.67
N GLY A 13 2.09 -9.32 12.80
CA GLY A 13 3.30 -8.87 13.48
C GLY A 13 3.59 -7.40 13.22
N PHE A 14 4.77 -6.95 13.64
CA PHE A 14 5.19 -5.57 13.50
C PHE A 14 6.07 -5.40 12.27
N SER A 15 5.63 -4.57 11.32
CA SER A 15 6.49 -4.11 10.25
C SER A 15 7.63 -3.29 10.87
N ARG A 16 8.84 -3.51 10.38
CA ARG A 16 10.04 -2.80 10.82
C ARG A 16 10.55 -1.99 9.65
N PRO A 17 10.88 -0.69 9.85
CA PRO A 17 11.45 0.08 8.78
C PRO A 17 12.79 -0.53 8.37
N ILE A 18 13.04 -0.60 7.07
CA ILE A 18 14.32 -1.09 6.55
C ILE A 18 15.03 -0.02 5.73
N PRO A 19 16.37 -0.09 5.60
CA PRO A 19 17.09 0.78 4.68
C PRO A 19 16.54 0.69 3.27
N LEU A 20 16.40 1.85 2.61
CA LEU A 20 15.87 1.99 1.25
C LEU A 20 14.40 1.58 1.06
N GLU A 21 13.63 1.35 2.14
CA GLU A 21 12.23 0.87 2.09
C GLU A 21 11.36 1.64 1.09
N ARG A 22 11.50 2.97 1.02
CA ARG A 22 10.71 3.82 0.10
C ARG A 22 10.85 3.45 -1.37
N TRP A 23 11.91 2.75 -1.76
CA TRP A 23 12.17 2.30 -3.14
C TRP A 23 11.67 0.89 -3.43
N LEU A 24 11.41 0.10 -2.40
CA LEU A 24 11.05 -1.31 -2.53
C LEU A 24 9.53 -1.45 -2.69
N PRO A 25 9.05 -2.51 -3.36
CA PRO A 25 7.64 -2.88 -3.27
C PRO A 25 7.29 -3.20 -1.81
N ASP A 26 6.11 -2.75 -1.36
CA ASP A 26 5.58 -3.08 -0.03
C ASP A 26 5.50 -4.61 0.15
N CYS A 27 5.98 -5.10 1.29
CA CYS A 27 6.03 -6.52 1.62
C CYS A 27 5.43 -6.68 3.02
N PRO A 28 4.10 -6.89 3.12
CA PRO A 28 3.44 -6.93 4.41
C PRO A 28 3.88 -8.14 5.23
N VAL A 29 4.32 -7.87 6.46
CA VAL A 29 4.86 -8.87 7.38
C VAL A 29 3.86 -9.98 7.70
N GLY A 30 4.36 -11.21 7.78
CA GLY A 30 3.62 -12.40 8.20
C GLY A 30 2.70 -12.97 7.13
N VAL A 31 2.57 -12.35 5.96
CA VAL A 31 1.71 -12.85 4.89
C VAL A 31 2.32 -14.08 4.20
N ILE A 32 3.63 -14.08 3.97
CA ILE A 32 4.34 -15.18 3.33
C ILE A 32 4.35 -16.40 4.25
N ASP A 33 4.59 -16.21 5.54
CA ASP A 33 4.54 -17.28 6.54
C ASP A 33 3.14 -17.88 6.64
N GLN A 34 2.09 -17.05 6.64
CA GLN A 34 0.69 -17.54 6.59
C GLN A 34 0.39 -18.34 5.33
N TYR A 35 0.83 -17.85 4.17
CA TYR A 35 0.65 -18.56 2.91
C TYR A 35 1.31 -19.94 2.97
N LEU A 36 2.57 -20.01 3.37
CA LEU A 36 3.34 -21.26 3.46
C LEU A 36 2.74 -22.23 4.50
N TYR A 37 2.32 -21.72 5.67
CA TYR A 37 1.70 -22.51 6.73
C TYR A 37 0.40 -23.19 6.26
N GLN A 38 -0.47 -22.46 5.57
CA GLN A 38 -1.75 -22.99 5.08
C GLN A 38 -1.60 -24.13 4.07
N ARG A 39 -0.45 -24.23 3.38
CA ARG A 39 -0.17 -25.29 2.38
C ARG A 39 0.52 -26.50 2.99
N GLN A 40 0.78 -26.50 4.30
CA GLN A 40 1.51 -27.57 5.00
C GLN A 40 2.84 -27.92 4.28
N ASN A 41 3.49 -26.91 3.71
CA ASN A 41 4.73 -27.11 2.96
C ASN A 41 5.86 -27.39 3.97
N GLU A 42 6.11 -28.65 4.28
CA GLU A 42 7.17 -29.06 5.20
C GLU A 42 8.55 -28.77 4.58
N ALA A 43 9.32 -27.86 5.19
CA ALA A 43 10.75 -27.60 4.94
C ALA A 43 11.24 -27.77 3.49
N GLY A 44 10.46 -27.32 2.51
CA GLY A 44 10.72 -27.47 1.09
C GLY A 44 11.62 -26.36 0.55
N TRP A 45 11.96 -26.46 -0.74
CA TRP A 45 12.57 -25.33 -1.43
C TRP A 45 11.50 -24.43 -2.04
N VAL A 46 11.64 -23.13 -1.79
CA VAL A 46 10.83 -22.08 -2.43
C VAL A 46 11.76 -21.16 -3.22
N LEU A 47 11.23 -20.53 -4.26
CA LEU A 47 12.00 -19.64 -5.15
C LEU A 47 11.38 -18.24 -5.17
N ASP A 48 12.18 -17.22 -4.84
CA ASP A 48 11.91 -15.83 -5.24
C ASP A 48 12.69 -15.52 -6.53
N PRO A 49 12.00 -15.36 -7.67
CA PRO A 49 12.67 -15.09 -8.94
C PRO A 49 12.99 -13.62 -9.19
N PHE A 50 12.54 -12.72 -8.32
CA PHE A 50 12.69 -11.27 -8.47
C PHE A 50 13.68 -10.67 -7.47
N GLY A 51 13.67 -11.13 -6.22
CA GLY A 51 14.55 -10.59 -5.18
C GLY A 51 14.29 -9.11 -4.91
N ALA A 52 13.03 -8.68 -5.01
CA ALA A 52 12.67 -7.27 -5.08
C ALA A 52 12.60 -6.59 -3.70
N ASN A 53 12.33 -7.35 -2.64
CA ASN A 53 12.34 -6.89 -1.26
C ASN A 53 12.92 -7.99 -0.36
N PRO A 54 14.02 -7.75 0.37
CA PRO A 54 14.65 -8.75 1.25
C PRO A 54 13.72 -9.34 2.32
N LEU A 55 12.67 -8.61 2.73
CA LEU A 55 11.75 -9.08 3.76
C LEU A 55 10.98 -10.33 3.35
N LEU A 56 10.69 -10.50 2.05
CA LEU A 56 10.04 -11.70 1.54
C LEU A 56 10.90 -12.94 1.78
N ASP A 57 12.18 -12.87 1.41
CA ASP A 57 13.12 -13.98 1.54
C ASP A 57 13.41 -14.30 3.01
N LEU A 58 13.60 -13.26 3.84
CA LEU A 58 13.83 -13.40 5.27
C LEU A 58 12.65 -14.06 5.99
N GLU A 59 11.43 -13.64 5.65
CA GLU A 59 10.21 -14.23 6.21
C GLU A 59 10.05 -15.69 5.79
N ALA A 60 10.22 -16.00 4.49
CA ALA A 60 10.14 -17.36 3.99
C ALA A 60 11.21 -18.28 4.63
N ALA A 61 12.42 -17.77 4.86
CA ALA A 61 13.53 -18.51 5.45
C ALA A 61 13.30 -18.89 6.93
N HIS A 62 12.27 -18.36 7.60
CA HIS A 62 11.89 -18.80 8.94
C HIS A 62 11.42 -20.26 8.97
N SER A 63 10.85 -20.77 7.87
CA SER A 63 10.32 -22.13 7.76
C SER A 63 10.83 -22.92 6.54
N GLN A 64 11.42 -22.27 5.54
CA GLN A 64 11.79 -22.89 4.26
C GLN A 64 13.29 -22.76 3.92
N ARG A 65 13.71 -23.51 2.89
CA ARG A 65 14.94 -23.25 2.14
C ARG A 65 14.58 -22.33 0.96
N VAL A 66 15.09 -21.11 0.96
CA VAL A 66 14.75 -20.11 -0.05
C VAL A 66 15.87 -20.06 -1.07
N LEU A 67 15.55 -20.22 -2.36
CA LEU A 67 16.46 -19.84 -3.44
C LEU A 67 16.05 -18.45 -3.93
N ALA A 68 16.85 -17.43 -3.63
CA ALA A 68 16.57 -16.05 -4.00
C ALA A 68 17.44 -15.65 -5.19
N ALA A 69 16.83 -15.25 -6.32
CA ALA A 69 17.54 -14.77 -7.49
C ALA A 69 17.51 -13.24 -7.54
N ILE A 70 18.62 -12.62 -7.15
CA ILE A 70 18.71 -11.17 -6.98
C ILE A 70 19.72 -10.59 -7.97
N ASN A 71 19.23 -9.80 -8.92
CA ASN A 71 20.09 -9.16 -9.92
C ASN A 71 20.70 -7.83 -9.44
N ASN A 72 20.04 -7.11 -8.53
CA ASN A 72 20.50 -5.80 -8.05
C ASN A 72 21.53 -5.97 -6.92
N PRO A 73 22.80 -5.53 -7.08
CA PRO A 73 23.83 -5.68 -6.05
C PRO A 73 23.49 -4.96 -4.73
N VAL A 74 22.74 -3.85 -4.79
CA VAL A 74 22.29 -3.14 -3.59
C VAL A 74 21.30 -4.01 -2.79
N LEU A 75 20.40 -4.74 -3.46
CA LEU A 75 19.47 -5.64 -2.80
C LEU A 75 20.16 -6.91 -2.29
N VAL A 76 21.16 -7.42 -3.02
CA VAL A 76 22.04 -8.50 -2.54
C VAL A 76 22.71 -8.08 -1.23
N PHE A 77 23.30 -6.89 -1.19
CA PHE A 77 23.95 -6.37 0.00
C PHE A 77 22.95 -6.15 1.15
N LEU A 78 21.80 -5.53 0.86
CA LEU A 78 20.76 -5.28 1.86
C LEU A 78 20.26 -6.58 2.49
N LEU A 79 19.99 -7.61 1.69
CA LEU A 79 19.58 -8.93 2.20
C LEU A 79 20.64 -9.54 3.11
N ARG A 80 21.92 -9.49 2.71
CA ARG A 80 23.03 -10.01 3.53
C ARG A 80 23.11 -9.33 4.88
N MET A 81 23.03 -7.99 4.89
CA MET A 81 23.08 -7.20 6.12
C MET A 81 21.86 -7.45 7.03
N LEU A 82 20.66 -7.56 6.46
CA LEU A 82 19.45 -7.81 7.24
C LEU A 82 19.36 -9.24 7.78
N ALA A 83 19.92 -10.23 7.07
CA ALA A 83 20.00 -11.62 7.53
C ALA A 83 21.01 -11.83 8.65
N HIS A 84 21.99 -10.93 8.80
CA HIS A 84 23.01 -10.96 9.85
C HIS A 84 22.97 -9.66 10.67
N PRO A 85 21.96 -9.48 11.54
CA PRO A 85 21.79 -8.27 12.34
C PRO A 85 23.04 -7.96 13.16
N ARG A 86 23.42 -6.68 13.19
CA ARG A 86 24.64 -6.19 13.84
C ARG A 86 24.30 -5.32 15.04
N GLU A 87 25.17 -5.33 16.04
CA GLU A 87 24.95 -4.56 17.24
C GLU A 87 25.27 -3.07 16.99
N LYS A 88 24.50 -2.20 17.65
CA LYS A 88 24.69 -0.74 17.58
C LYS A 88 26.13 -0.29 17.83
N ARG A 89 26.84 -0.96 18.77
CA ARG A 89 28.23 -0.63 19.11
C ARG A 89 29.21 -0.83 17.96
N GLU A 90 28.95 -1.80 17.07
CA GLU A 90 29.81 -2.08 15.92
C GLU A 90 29.78 -0.88 14.96
N PHE A 91 28.60 -0.38 14.61
CA PHE A 91 28.44 0.83 13.79
C PHE A 91 29.02 2.09 14.45
N VAL A 92 28.81 2.26 15.76
CA VAL A 92 29.38 3.40 16.51
C VAL A 92 30.91 3.39 16.46
N SER A 93 31.54 2.21 16.51
CA SER A 93 33.00 2.07 16.34
C SER A 93 33.46 2.56 14.97
N ILE A 94 32.77 2.15 13.89
CA ILE A 94 33.08 2.57 12.51
C ILE A 94 32.98 4.09 12.36
N ILE A 95 31.90 4.68 12.88
CA ILE A 95 31.68 6.13 12.84
C ILE A 95 32.76 6.86 13.64
N SER A 96 33.13 6.37 14.81
CA SER A 96 34.18 6.96 15.63
C SER A 96 35.53 6.97 14.90
N ARG A 97 35.87 5.87 14.21
CA ARG A 97 37.09 5.76 13.40
C ARG A 97 37.08 6.69 12.19
N LEU A 98 35.91 6.89 11.56
CA LEU A 98 35.74 7.85 10.48
C LEU A 98 35.85 9.30 10.98
N ALA A 99 35.16 9.61 12.08
CA ALA A 99 35.17 10.92 12.74
C ALA A 99 36.59 11.38 13.09
N SER A 100 37.44 10.45 13.54
CA SER A 100 38.83 10.73 13.92
C SER A 100 39.80 10.90 12.74
N GLN A 101 39.39 10.60 11.49
CA GLN A 101 40.26 10.81 10.33
C GLN A 101 40.59 12.29 10.16
N SER A 102 41.78 12.60 9.64
CA SER A 102 42.19 13.99 9.37
C SER A 102 41.71 14.47 8.00
N ARG A 103 41.28 15.73 7.91
CA ARG A 103 41.05 16.44 6.64
C ARG A 103 41.86 17.74 6.68
N GLY A 104 43.05 17.72 6.06
CA GLY A 104 44.00 18.82 6.24
C GLY A 104 44.49 18.84 7.69
N GLN A 105 44.25 19.94 8.41
CA GLN A 105 44.67 20.14 9.79
C GLN A 105 43.56 19.87 10.83
N GLU A 106 42.34 19.54 10.43
CA GLU A 106 41.23 19.30 11.34
C GLU A 106 40.68 17.87 11.28
N ARG A 107 39.88 17.49 12.29
CA ARG A 107 39.17 16.22 12.32
C ARG A 107 38.02 16.23 11.32
N LEU A 108 37.76 15.07 10.70
CA LEU A 108 36.74 14.92 9.67
C LEU A 108 35.35 15.26 10.20
N GLU A 109 35.02 14.86 11.43
CA GLU A 109 33.76 15.20 12.09
C GLU A 109 33.51 16.71 12.13
N LEU A 110 34.50 17.48 12.64
CA LEU A 110 34.37 18.93 12.78
C LEU A 110 34.21 19.61 11.42
N HIS A 111 34.96 19.13 10.42
CA HIS A 111 34.86 19.61 9.05
C HIS A 111 33.46 19.38 8.47
N LEU A 112 32.90 18.17 8.60
CA LEU A 112 31.60 17.84 8.04
C LEU A 112 30.44 18.54 8.78
N LYS A 113 30.50 18.64 10.12
CA LYS A 113 29.54 19.40 10.93
C LYS A 113 29.50 20.89 10.57
N ARG A 114 30.65 21.47 10.22
CA ARG A 114 30.73 22.88 9.78
C ARG A 114 29.92 23.15 8.51
N LEU A 115 29.77 22.16 7.62
CA LEU A 115 29.01 22.33 6.37
C LEU A 115 27.51 22.53 6.58
N TYR A 116 26.99 22.16 7.76
CA TYR A 116 25.58 22.26 8.15
C TYR A 116 25.39 23.11 9.43
N GLN A 117 26.41 23.88 9.78
CA GLN A 117 26.39 24.78 10.91
C GLN A 117 25.68 26.09 10.54
N THR A 118 24.90 26.63 11.47
CA THR A 118 24.25 27.93 11.34
C THR A 118 24.15 28.62 12.70
N ARG A 119 23.63 29.86 12.72
CA ARG A 119 23.21 30.54 13.96
C ARG A 119 21.70 30.54 14.11
N CYS A 120 21.23 30.28 15.32
CA CYS A 120 19.84 30.44 15.70
C CYS A 120 19.35 31.87 15.41
N GLN A 121 18.21 32.01 14.75
CA GLN A 121 17.61 33.31 14.45
C GLN A 121 17.17 34.05 15.72
N ASN A 122 16.79 33.32 16.77
CA ASN A 122 16.36 33.92 18.04
C ASN A 122 17.54 34.28 18.95
N CYS A 123 18.32 33.30 19.40
CA CYS A 123 19.38 33.51 20.42
C CYS A 123 20.80 33.64 19.85
N ARG A 124 20.98 33.51 18.53
CA ARG A 124 22.28 33.58 17.82
C ARG A 124 23.32 32.53 18.23
N SER A 125 22.96 31.56 19.09
CA SER A 125 23.83 30.43 19.39
C SER A 125 24.08 29.60 18.13
N GLU A 126 25.21 28.91 18.09
CA GLU A 126 25.51 27.94 17.05
C GLU A 126 24.53 26.77 17.11
N VAL A 127 24.03 26.33 15.95
CA VAL A 127 23.08 25.23 15.81
C VAL A 127 23.43 24.41 14.57
N GLN A 128 23.20 23.10 14.62
CA GLN A 128 23.24 22.23 13.44
C GLN A 128 21.87 22.22 12.77
N VAL A 129 21.81 22.51 11.47
CA VAL A 129 20.55 22.40 10.73
C VAL A 129 20.18 20.93 10.56
N GLU A 130 18.89 20.64 10.56
CA GLU A 130 18.35 19.35 10.15
C GLU A 130 18.50 19.18 8.63
N GLY A 131 18.40 20.30 7.89
CA GLY A 131 18.64 20.38 6.46
C GLY A 131 18.25 21.73 5.86
N TYR A 132 18.36 21.82 4.54
CA TYR A 132 18.05 23.02 3.76
C TYR A 132 16.91 22.76 2.79
N LEU A 133 16.06 23.77 2.57
CA LEU A 133 14.99 23.74 1.59
C LEU A 133 15.41 24.48 0.32
N TRP A 134 15.19 23.82 -0.81
CA TRP A 134 15.59 24.30 -2.12
C TRP A 134 14.41 24.37 -3.06
N GLN A 135 14.46 25.35 -3.96
CA GLN A 135 13.61 25.37 -5.14
C GLN A 135 14.35 24.72 -6.31
N ARG A 136 13.62 23.95 -7.12
CA ARG A 136 14.20 23.27 -8.28
C ARG A 136 14.85 24.26 -9.25
N GLY A 137 16.11 24.01 -9.59
CA GLY A 137 16.88 24.87 -10.48
C GLY A 137 17.46 26.13 -9.81
N SER A 138 17.23 26.33 -8.52
CA SER A 138 17.89 27.40 -7.77
C SER A 138 19.35 27.07 -7.50
N ASP A 139 20.17 28.11 -7.50
CA ASP A 139 21.59 28.08 -7.19
C ASP A 139 21.91 28.11 -5.68
N GLN A 140 20.90 28.41 -4.87
CA GLN A 140 21.00 28.51 -3.41
C GLN A 140 19.72 28.07 -2.70
N PRO A 141 19.81 27.56 -1.46
CA PRO A 141 18.63 27.24 -0.66
C PRO A 141 17.91 28.53 -0.24
N PHE A 142 16.58 28.45 -0.09
CA PHE A 142 15.78 29.61 0.35
C PHE A 142 15.48 29.57 1.86
N ALA A 143 15.42 28.37 2.44
CA ALA A 143 15.17 28.19 3.87
C ALA A 143 16.03 27.06 4.48
N LYS A 144 16.08 27.03 5.80
CA LYS A 144 16.73 26.03 6.63
C LYS A 144 15.78 25.58 7.74
N LEU A 145 15.91 24.33 8.15
CA LEU A 145 15.16 23.75 9.26
C LEU A 145 16.14 23.43 10.38
N TYR A 146 15.83 23.87 11.60
CA TYR A 146 16.60 23.52 12.78
C TYR A 146 15.74 23.50 14.03
N THR A 147 16.26 22.85 15.07
CA THR A 147 15.76 22.96 16.44
C THR A 147 16.91 23.42 17.34
N CYS A 148 16.80 24.60 17.94
CA CYS A 148 17.86 25.20 18.74
C CYS A 148 17.91 24.60 20.16
N PRO A 149 19.01 23.94 20.55
CA PRO A 149 19.10 23.33 21.88
C PRO A 149 19.20 24.38 23.01
N SER A 150 19.61 25.62 22.71
CA SER A 150 19.82 26.67 23.70
C SER A 150 18.54 27.40 24.11
N CYS A 151 17.61 27.61 23.17
CA CYS A 151 16.39 28.42 23.41
C CYS A 151 15.08 27.77 22.95
N GLY A 152 15.12 26.58 22.34
CA GLY A 152 13.94 25.86 21.87
C GLY A 152 13.34 26.37 20.56
N ASP A 153 13.91 27.40 19.94
CA ASP A 153 13.46 27.92 18.64
C ASP A 153 13.54 26.82 17.56
N THR A 154 12.42 26.53 16.89
CA THR A 154 12.28 25.42 15.95
C THR A 154 11.49 25.79 14.69
N GLY A 155 11.75 25.08 13.60
CA GLY A 155 10.99 25.15 12.35
C GLY A 155 11.73 25.85 11.21
N GLU A 156 10.97 26.26 10.19
CA GLU A 156 11.50 26.85 8.97
C GLU A 156 11.99 28.29 9.21
N ARG A 157 13.22 28.59 8.81
CA ARG A 157 13.83 29.92 8.91
C ARG A 157 14.52 30.27 7.58
N PRO A 158 14.58 31.55 7.18
CA PRO A 158 15.31 31.97 5.99
C PRO A 158 16.81 31.65 6.11
N VAL A 159 17.42 31.33 4.98
CA VAL A 159 18.88 31.20 4.87
C VAL A 159 19.54 32.57 5.07
N THR A 160 20.69 32.59 5.73
CA THR A 160 21.47 33.81 6.03
C THR A 160 22.72 33.88 5.17
N GLU A 161 23.33 35.06 5.07
CA GLU A 161 24.59 35.25 4.34
C GLU A 161 25.72 34.35 4.88
N GLU A 162 25.77 34.12 6.20
CA GLU A 162 26.73 33.19 6.83
C GLU A 162 26.56 31.76 6.29
N ASP A 163 25.33 31.32 6.03
CA ASP A 163 25.04 29.99 5.48
C ASP A 163 25.49 29.88 4.01
N LEU A 164 25.31 30.95 3.24
CA LEU A 164 25.72 31.03 1.83
C LEU A 164 27.25 31.04 1.69
N GLN A 165 27.96 31.72 2.60
CA GLN A 165 29.43 31.71 2.65
C GLN A 165 30.00 30.31 2.90
N ILE A 166 29.31 29.46 3.68
CA ILE A 166 29.71 28.05 3.86
C ILE A 166 29.52 27.24 2.57
N LEU A 167 28.47 27.52 1.80
CA LEU A 167 28.13 26.82 0.56
C LEU A 167 29.01 27.23 -0.63
N GLU A 168 29.45 28.49 -0.68
CA GLU A 168 30.14 29.07 -1.83
C GLU A 168 31.40 28.30 -2.28
N PRO A 169 32.33 27.88 -1.39
CA PRO A 169 33.50 27.09 -1.79
C PRO A 169 33.13 25.74 -2.42
N LEU A 170 32.05 25.11 -1.95
CA LEU A 170 31.57 23.83 -2.46
C LEU A 170 30.99 23.97 -3.87
N ARG A 171 30.27 25.08 -4.13
CA ARG A 171 29.78 25.42 -5.47
C ARG A 171 30.92 25.68 -6.44
N ARG A 172 31.93 26.47 -6.04
CA ARG A 172 33.13 26.70 -6.88
C ARG A 172 33.87 25.40 -7.22
N GLY A 173 33.87 24.42 -6.31
CA GLY A 173 34.48 23.10 -6.50
C GLY A 173 33.61 22.07 -7.21
N GLU A 174 32.36 22.37 -7.57
CA GLU A 174 31.37 21.38 -8.01
C GLU A 174 31.82 20.55 -9.21
N ALA A 175 32.42 21.18 -10.21
CA ALA A 175 32.90 20.49 -11.41
C ALA A 175 33.90 19.37 -11.09
N LEU A 176 34.76 19.57 -10.08
CA LEU A 176 35.72 18.56 -9.62
C LEU A 176 35.00 17.38 -8.96
N HIS A 177 34.05 17.65 -8.07
CA HIS A 177 33.31 16.62 -7.35
C HIS A 177 32.45 15.78 -8.29
N ARG A 178 31.73 16.42 -9.21
CA ARG A 178 30.98 15.74 -10.28
C ARG A 178 31.89 14.96 -11.20
N GLY A 179 33.02 15.53 -11.60
CA GLY A 179 34.01 14.84 -12.44
C GLY A 179 34.53 13.55 -11.81
N ARG A 180 34.83 13.57 -10.50
CA ARG A 180 35.23 12.37 -9.75
C ARG A 180 34.11 11.34 -9.67
N ALA A 181 32.89 11.79 -9.38
CA ALA A 181 31.73 10.93 -9.29
C ALA A 181 31.42 10.22 -10.61
N LEU A 182 31.52 10.95 -11.71
CA LEU A 182 31.38 10.45 -13.06
C LEU A 182 32.51 9.48 -13.43
N ALA A 183 33.76 9.84 -13.17
CA ALA A 183 34.92 9.01 -13.49
C ALA A 183 34.87 7.64 -12.79
N ARG A 184 34.36 7.61 -11.55
CA ARG A 184 34.20 6.38 -10.77
C ARG A 184 33.16 5.42 -11.34
N VAL A 185 32.16 5.93 -12.06
CA VAL A 185 31.17 5.09 -12.77
C VAL A 185 31.70 4.66 -14.13
N LEU A 186 32.28 5.60 -14.89
CA LEU A 186 32.67 5.34 -16.27
C LEU A 186 33.84 4.36 -16.36
N GLN A 187 34.95 4.53 -15.61
CA GLN A 187 36.10 3.59 -15.58
C GLN A 187 36.38 2.82 -16.91
N GLY A 188 36.40 3.50 -18.06
CA GLY A 188 36.58 2.89 -19.38
C GLY A 188 35.43 1.99 -19.88
N SER A 189 34.19 2.23 -19.47
CA SER A 189 32.96 1.62 -19.99
C SER A 189 32.47 2.35 -21.24
N GLU A 190 31.74 1.65 -22.10
CA GLU A 190 31.01 2.24 -23.24
C GLU A 190 29.72 2.98 -22.83
N LEU A 191 29.42 3.08 -21.51
CA LEU A 191 28.24 3.78 -21.01
C LEU A 191 28.18 5.23 -21.51
N ASP A 192 26.97 5.67 -21.83
CA ASP A 192 26.72 7.03 -22.26
C ASP A 192 27.01 8.04 -21.13
N ARG A 193 28.05 8.86 -21.36
CA ARG A 193 28.49 9.88 -20.42
C ARG A 193 27.38 10.90 -20.11
N GLU A 194 26.54 11.23 -21.08
CA GLU A 194 25.44 12.17 -20.88
C GLU A 194 24.41 11.57 -19.92
N THR A 195 24.04 10.31 -20.12
CA THR A 195 23.07 9.61 -19.27
C THR A 195 23.55 9.50 -17.83
N VAL A 196 24.82 9.15 -17.59
CA VAL A 196 25.38 9.12 -16.23
C VAL A 196 25.44 10.53 -15.62
N SER A 197 25.82 11.54 -16.41
CA SER A 197 25.84 12.93 -15.97
C SER A 197 24.45 13.45 -15.59
N ASP A 198 23.43 13.07 -16.34
CA ASP A 198 22.03 13.42 -16.06
C ASP A 198 21.54 12.78 -14.77
N ALA A 199 21.85 11.50 -14.54
CA ALA A 199 21.52 10.82 -13.30
C ALA A 199 22.16 11.51 -12.07
N LEU A 200 23.35 12.10 -12.22
CA LEU A 200 24.04 12.82 -11.15
C LEU A 200 23.42 14.18 -10.80
N LYS A 201 22.55 14.74 -11.63
CA LYS A 201 21.88 16.03 -11.36
C LYS A 201 21.01 15.99 -10.10
N VAL A 202 20.63 14.80 -9.62
CA VAL A 202 19.87 14.66 -8.37
C VAL A 202 20.72 14.92 -7.12
N TYR A 203 22.05 15.02 -7.21
CA TYR A 203 22.91 15.38 -6.08
C TYR A 203 23.28 16.87 -6.15
N GLN A 204 23.05 17.58 -5.04
CA GLN A 204 23.57 18.94 -4.85
C GLN A 204 25.07 18.93 -4.56
N SER A 205 25.74 20.07 -4.74
CA SER A 205 27.19 20.19 -4.59
C SER A 205 27.66 19.85 -3.17
N ARG A 206 26.92 20.27 -2.13
CA ARG A 206 27.23 19.97 -0.72
C ARG A 206 27.12 18.47 -0.39
N PRO A 207 25.99 17.76 -0.61
CA PRO A 207 25.90 16.33 -0.43
C PRO A 207 26.96 15.56 -1.22
N LEU A 208 27.18 15.88 -2.50
CA LEU A 208 28.15 15.19 -3.33
C LEU A 208 29.58 15.31 -2.78
N TYR A 209 29.94 16.50 -2.27
CA TYR A 209 31.21 16.73 -1.59
C TYR A 209 31.38 15.82 -0.37
N VAL A 210 30.37 15.75 0.49
CA VAL A 210 30.39 14.96 1.72
C VAL A 210 30.55 13.47 1.38
N LEU A 211 29.71 12.96 0.48
CA LEU A 211 29.71 11.56 0.06
C LEU A 211 31.07 11.14 -0.49
N PHE A 212 31.65 11.91 -1.40
CA PHE A 212 32.96 11.57 -1.97
C PHE A 212 34.12 11.83 -1.00
N THR A 213 33.96 12.71 -0.01
CA THR A 213 34.96 12.83 1.06
C THR A 213 34.96 11.57 1.93
N LEU A 214 33.78 11.07 2.29
CA LEU A 214 33.63 9.84 3.07
C LEU A 214 34.10 8.60 2.30
N LEU A 215 33.66 8.41 1.04
CA LEU A 215 34.08 7.27 0.20
C LEU A 215 35.61 7.19 0.08
N ASN A 216 36.26 8.32 -0.25
CA ASN A 216 37.72 8.35 -0.37
C ASN A 216 38.43 8.04 0.95
N LYS A 217 37.85 8.42 2.10
CA LYS A 217 38.40 8.07 3.41
C LYS A 217 38.23 6.60 3.72
N ILE A 218 37.04 6.05 3.46
CA ILE A 218 36.72 4.65 3.68
C ILE A 218 37.62 3.75 2.80
N GLU A 219 37.92 4.15 1.57
CA GLU A 219 38.85 3.43 0.69
C GLU A 219 40.31 3.47 1.17
N GLY A 220 40.74 4.56 1.80
CA GLY A 220 42.11 4.70 2.30
C GLY A 220 42.34 4.06 3.68
N MET A 221 41.29 3.55 4.32
CA MET A 221 41.36 2.92 5.64
C MET A 221 41.64 1.43 5.55
N ILE A 222 42.32 0.89 6.57
CA ILE A 222 42.48 -0.54 6.77
C ILE A 222 41.30 -1.05 7.60
N TRP A 223 40.65 -2.10 7.12
CA TRP A 223 39.46 -2.68 7.75
C TRP A 223 39.75 -4.07 8.27
N GLU A 224 39.24 -4.38 9.46
CA GLU A 224 39.14 -5.73 9.97
C GLU A 224 37.97 -6.48 9.28
N GLU A 225 37.87 -7.78 9.52
CA GLU A 225 36.84 -8.62 8.89
C GLU A 225 35.43 -8.13 9.26
N GLY A 226 34.58 -7.92 8.24
CA GLY A 226 33.20 -7.45 8.41
C GLY A 226 33.04 -5.94 8.65
N GLU A 227 34.07 -5.23 9.13
CA GLU A 227 33.97 -3.78 9.39
C GLU A 227 33.68 -2.96 8.12
N ARG A 228 34.26 -3.38 6.99
CA ARG A 228 34.02 -2.73 5.71
C ARG A 228 32.54 -2.77 5.30
N GLU A 229 31.85 -3.86 5.58
CA GLU A 229 30.43 -4.02 5.25
C GLU A 229 29.57 -3.06 6.09
N LEU A 230 29.92 -2.85 7.37
CA LEU A 230 29.25 -1.85 8.22
C LEU A 230 29.42 -0.43 7.66
N ALA A 231 30.63 -0.09 7.18
CA ALA A 231 30.89 1.19 6.55
C ALA A 231 30.10 1.37 5.24
N ASP A 232 30.02 0.32 4.41
CA ASP A 232 29.22 0.33 3.18
C ASP A 232 27.72 0.49 3.48
N ALA A 233 27.20 -0.13 4.55
CA ALA A 233 25.81 0.01 4.98
C ALA A 233 25.46 1.45 5.39
N ILE A 234 26.32 2.10 6.17
CA ILE A 234 26.21 3.54 6.48
C ILE A 234 26.21 4.35 5.17
N MET A 235 27.15 4.06 4.27
CA MET A 235 27.27 4.80 3.02
C MET A 235 26.03 4.65 2.13
N ILE A 236 25.40 3.47 2.05
CA ILE A 236 24.15 3.30 1.29
C ILE A 236 23.06 4.24 1.80
N SER A 237 22.87 4.33 3.13
CA SER A 237 21.90 5.26 3.71
C SER A 237 22.21 6.72 3.37
N LEU A 238 23.49 7.10 3.36
CA LEU A 238 23.90 8.46 2.99
C LEU A 238 23.75 8.75 1.50
N LEU A 239 24.03 7.76 0.66
CA LEU A 239 23.87 7.86 -0.79
C LEU A 239 22.41 8.13 -1.17
N GLU A 240 21.45 7.50 -0.49
CA GLU A 240 20.04 7.83 -0.62
C GLU A 240 19.74 9.22 -0.06
N ALA A 241 20.11 9.49 1.20
CA ALA A 241 19.78 10.71 1.91
C ALA A 241 20.35 11.97 1.24
N GLY A 242 21.44 11.85 0.48
CA GLY A 242 22.08 12.94 -0.25
C GLY A 242 21.39 13.34 -1.56
N THR A 243 20.36 12.59 -1.98
CA THR A 243 19.60 12.93 -3.20
C THR A 243 18.64 14.09 -2.96
N SER A 244 18.36 14.85 -4.03
CA SER A 244 17.37 15.93 -4.07
C SER A 244 15.95 15.39 -4.33
N LEU A 245 15.67 14.13 -3.97
CA LEU A 245 14.43 13.42 -4.28
C LEU A 245 13.46 13.33 -3.09
N PHE A 246 13.75 14.06 -2.00
CA PHE A 246 12.86 14.23 -0.86
C PHE A 246 12.03 15.50 -1.06
N THR A 247 10.72 15.35 -1.24
CA THR A 247 9.78 16.48 -1.34
C THR A 247 9.74 17.27 -0.03
N TRP A 248 9.31 18.54 -0.10
CA TRP A 248 8.88 19.28 1.09
C TRP A 248 7.41 19.73 0.93
N PRO A 249 6.51 19.38 1.85
CA PRO A 249 6.71 18.49 3.00
C PRO A 249 7.17 17.06 2.63
N LEU A 250 7.84 16.39 3.57
CA LEU A 250 8.38 15.04 3.36
C LEU A 250 7.26 14.04 3.09
N THR A 251 7.49 13.18 2.09
CA THR A 251 6.63 12.04 1.79
C THR A 251 7.49 10.78 1.70
N ASN A 252 6.90 9.62 2.02
CA ASN A 252 7.57 8.32 1.89
C ASN A 252 7.54 7.77 0.46
N ASN A 253 6.89 8.46 -0.49
CA ASN A 253 6.81 8.01 -1.88
C ASN A 253 8.12 8.29 -2.59
N ALA A 254 8.84 7.24 -3.00
CA ALA A 254 9.94 7.41 -3.94
C ALA A 254 9.41 7.65 -5.36
N PRO A 255 10.04 8.57 -6.12
CA PRO A 255 9.62 8.80 -7.49
C PRO A 255 9.97 7.59 -8.38
N HIS A 256 9.24 7.40 -9.48
CA HIS A 256 9.54 6.38 -10.49
C HIS A 256 10.64 6.81 -11.48
N LEU A 257 10.81 8.12 -11.64
CA LEU A 257 11.79 8.76 -12.52
C LEU A 257 12.69 9.67 -11.68
N LEU A 258 13.90 9.97 -12.17
CA LEU A 258 14.80 10.95 -11.54
C LEU A 258 14.33 12.39 -11.79
N ASN A 259 13.17 12.74 -11.26
CA ASN A 259 12.60 14.08 -11.32
C ASN A 259 12.71 14.75 -9.95
N VAL A 260 13.51 15.81 -9.88
CA VAL A 260 13.61 16.65 -8.68
C VAL A 260 12.27 17.37 -8.48
N PRO A 261 11.66 17.32 -7.28
CA PRO A 261 10.40 18.01 -7.02
C PRO A 261 10.61 19.53 -6.98
N GLN A 262 9.51 20.29 -7.09
CA GLN A 262 9.58 21.77 -7.12
C GLN A 262 10.26 22.36 -5.89
N ILE A 263 9.93 21.79 -4.72
CA ILE A 263 10.61 22.06 -3.46
C ILE A 263 11.15 20.74 -2.93
N PHE A 264 12.43 20.71 -2.62
CA PHE A 264 13.08 19.52 -2.05
C PHE A 264 13.85 19.85 -0.77
N PHE A 265 14.00 18.82 0.06
CA PHE A 265 14.74 18.87 1.31
C PHE A 265 16.12 18.23 1.16
N GLU A 266 17.17 19.03 1.31
CA GLU A 266 18.55 18.56 1.41
C GLU A 266 18.86 18.22 2.88
N ARG A 267 19.05 16.94 3.17
CA ARG A 267 19.33 16.46 4.53
C ARG A 267 20.74 16.80 5.00
N ASN A 268 20.89 17.05 6.30
CA ASN A 268 22.21 17.06 6.94
C ASN A 268 22.80 15.65 6.99
N LEU A 269 23.77 15.38 6.11
CA LEU A 269 24.36 14.04 5.98
C LEU A 269 25.19 13.59 7.19
N TRP A 270 25.71 14.51 8.02
CA TRP A 270 26.33 14.10 9.28
C TRP A 270 25.28 13.57 10.25
N SER A 271 24.14 14.27 10.39
CA SER A 271 23.03 13.80 11.22
C SER A 271 22.42 12.50 10.68
N GLU A 272 22.37 12.30 9.37
CA GLU A 272 21.92 11.03 8.77
C GLU A 272 22.87 9.88 9.07
N LEU A 273 24.19 10.14 9.11
CA LEU A 273 25.21 9.14 9.44
C LEU A 273 25.02 8.62 10.87
N GLU A 274 24.61 9.48 11.81
CA GLU A 274 24.29 9.08 13.19
C GLU A 274 22.92 8.38 13.27
N ARG A 275 21.90 8.90 12.57
CA ARG A 275 20.54 8.37 12.60
C ARG A 275 20.40 7.00 11.96
N CYS A 276 21.14 6.70 10.88
CA CYS A 276 20.99 5.43 10.17
C CYS A 276 21.42 4.21 10.99
N ILE A 277 22.21 4.40 12.05
CA ILE A 277 22.62 3.31 12.95
C ILE A 277 21.40 2.61 13.55
N ASP A 278 20.40 3.38 14.00
CA ASP A 278 19.20 2.82 14.62
C ASP A 278 18.39 1.98 13.62
N LEU A 279 18.46 2.33 12.33
CA LEU A 279 17.82 1.57 11.26
C LEU A 279 18.51 0.22 11.00
N TRP A 280 19.85 0.20 10.99
CA TRP A 280 20.64 -1.01 10.70
C TRP A 280 20.84 -1.95 11.91
N SER A 281 20.74 -1.43 13.14
CA SER A 281 21.00 -2.20 14.36
C SER A 281 19.74 -2.70 15.07
N GLN A 282 18.61 -2.73 14.35
CA GLN A 282 17.36 -3.26 14.88
C GLN A 282 17.48 -4.75 15.21
N PRO A 283 17.01 -5.21 16.39
CA PRO A 283 17.09 -6.62 16.77
C PRO A 283 16.25 -7.49 15.84
N ALA A 284 16.83 -8.47 15.15
CA ALA A 284 16.13 -9.41 14.28
C ALA A 284 16.72 -10.83 14.42
N PRO A 285 15.97 -11.89 14.08
CA PRO A 285 16.53 -13.23 14.04
C PRO A 285 17.58 -13.35 12.94
N GLN A 286 18.71 -14.01 13.23
CA GLN A 286 19.71 -14.32 12.23
C GLN A 286 19.20 -15.40 11.26
N VAL A 287 19.46 -15.21 9.97
CA VAL A 287 19.12 -16.14 8.90
C VAL A 287 20.41 -16.58 8.21
N GLU A 288 20.61 -17.90 8.10
CA GLU A 288 21.77 -18.44 7.38
C GLU A 288 21.68 -18.10 5.89
N ILE A 289 22.78 -17.59 5.33
CA ILE A 289 22.90 -17.31 3.89
C ILE A 289 24.07 -18.09 3.33
N LYS A 290 23.84 -18.78 2.21
CA LYS A 290 24.88 -19.36 1.35
C LYS A 290 24.76 -18.82 -0.06
N PHE A 291 25.87 -18.67 -0.77
CA PHE A 291 25.84 -18.26 -2.17
C PHE A 291 25.66 -19.47 -3.08
N TRP A 292 24.70 -19.40 -4.01
CA TRP A 292 24.52 -20.44 -5.01
C TRP A 292 25.81 -20.66 -5.81
N PRO A 293 26.25 -21.92 -6.05
CA PRO A 293 25.51 -23.17 -5.89
C PRO A 293 25.69 -23.90 -4.55
N GLU A 294 26.23 -23.25 -3.52
CA GLU A 294 26.37 -23.87 -2.19
C GLU A 294 24.99 -24.05 -1.53
N LEU A 295 24.60 -25.30 -1.31
CA LEU A 295 23.29 -25.66 -0.77
C LEU A 295 23.24 -25.55 0.75
N LEU A 296 22.04 -25.23 1.25
CA LEU A 296 21.73 -25.21 2.68
C LEU A 296 21.31 -26.60 3.16
N GLU A 297 21.77 -26.97 4.35
CA GLU A 297 21.33 -28.20 5.02
C GLU A 297 19.95 -28.03 5.68
N LYS A 298 19.67 -26.83 6.19
CA LYS A 298 18.46 -26.48 6.94
C LYS A 298 17.77 -25.28 6.30
N LYS A 299 16.78 -24.71 6.99
CA LYS A 299 16.15 -23.45 6.60
C LYS A 299 17.16 -22.30 6.52
N GLY A 300 16.94 -21.39 5.59
CA GLY A 300 17.87 -20.30 5.28
C GLY A 300 17.69 -19.82 3.84
N ILE A 301 18.60 -18.97 3.36
CA ILE A 301 18.58 -18.42 2.01
C ILE A 301 19.82 -18.85 1.22
N CYS A 302 19.60 -19.51 0.09
CA CYS A 302 20.59 -19.72 -0.95
C CYS A 302 20.46 -18.57 -1.96
N LEU A 303 21.47 -17.70 -2.01
CA LEU A 303 21.45 -16.46 -2.77
C LEU A 303 22.14 -16.63 -4.13
N PHE A 304 21.38 -16.46 -5.21
CA PHE A 304 21.90 -16.37 -6.57
C PHE A 304 22.04 -14.90 -6.99
N THR A 305 23.26 -14.46 -7.25
CA THR A 305 23.54 -13.08 -7.69
C THR A 305 23.50 -12.96 -9.20
N GLY A 306 22.35 -12.56 -9.74
CA GLY A 306 22.17 -12.37 -11.18
C GLY A 306 20.70 -12.48 -11.60
N PRO A 307 20.41 -12.26 -12.89
CA PRO A 307 19.05 -12.40 -13.39
C PRO A 307 18.67 -13.88 -13.43
N ILE A 308 17.47 -14.21 -12.96
CA ILE A 308 16.97 -15.61 -12.84
C ILE A 308 17.14 -16.43 -14.13
N ARG A 309 17.02 -15.81 -15.32
CA ARG A 309 17.25 -16.47 -16.62
C ARG A 309 18.65 -17.08 -16.80
N ASN A 310 19.63 -16.64 -16.02
CA ASN A 310 21.00 -17.15 -16.04
C ASN A 310 21.20 -18.32 -15.05
N LEU A 311 20.23 -18.57 -14.16
CA LEU A 311 20.24 -19.72 -13.27
C LEU A 311 19.99 -20.98 -14.12
N LYS A 312 20.96 -21.88 -14.15
CA LYS A 312 20.88 -23.13 -14.93
C LYS A 312 19.91 -24.13 -14.27
N SER A 313 19.84 -25.34 -14.81
CA SER A 313 19.09 -26.44 -14.19
C SER A 313 19.51 -26.65 -12.73
N LEU A 314 18.52 -26.89 -11.89
CA LEU A 314 18.71 -27.22 -10.48
C LEU A 314 19.09 -28.70 -10.34
N PRO A 315 19.91 -29.05 -9.33
CA PRO A 315 20.20 -30.44 -9.02
C PRO A 315 18.97 -31.11 -8.38
N ASP A 316 18.89 -32.44 -8.43
CA ASP A 316 17.70 -33.20 -8.05
C ASP A 316 17.29 -33.01 -6.58
N GLU A 317 18.24 -32.65 -5.71
CA GLU A 317 17.99 -32.36 -4.29
C GLU A 317 17.25 -31.02 -4.06
N VAL A 318 17.20 -30.15 -5.08
CA VAL A 318 16.56 -28.83 -5.02
C VAL A 318 15.23 -28.87 -5.78
N GLN A 319 14.21 -29.35 -5.09
CA GLN A 319 12.83 -29.41 -5.61
C GLN A 319 12.04 -28.18 -5.22
N ILE A 320 11.94 -27.21 -6.14
CA ILE A 320 11.15 -26.00 -5.92
C ILE A 320 9.67 -26.35 -5.95
N THR A 321 8.99 -26.30 -4.79
CA THR A 321 7.57 -26.66 -4.66
C THR A 321 6.65 -25.45 -4.84
N SER A 322 7.14 -24.24 -4.59
CA SER A 322 6.35 -23.00 -4.69
C SER A 322 7.22 -21.83 -5.14
N LEU A 323 6.62 -20.94 -5.92
CA LEU A 323 7.21 -19.65 -6.27
C LEU A 323 6.58 -18.56 -5.41
N LEU A 324 7.41 -17.72 -4.80
CA LEU A 324 7.01 -16.55 -4.01
C LEU A 324 7.39 -15.31 -4.80
N CYS A 325 6.41 -14.63 -5.38
CA CYS A 325 6.63 -13.60 -6.36
C CYS A 325 6.18 -12.24 -5.84
N LEU A 326 7.14 -11.34 -5.68
CA LEU A 326 6.92 -9.91 -5.44
C LEU A 326 7.56 -9.12 -6.59
N PRO A 327 6.79 -8.77 -7.64
CA PRO A 327 7.31 -8.03 -8.77
C PRO A 327 7.91 -6.70 -8.33
N PRO A 328 9.09 -6.32 -8.85
CA PRO A 328 9.69 -5.04 -8.52
C PRO A 328 8.84 -3.89 -9.05
N ARG A 329 8.84 -2.78 -8.31
CA ARG A 329 8.27 -1.52 -8.81
C ARG A 329 8.94 -1.13 -10.13
N PRO A 330 8.21 -0.58 -11.11
CA PRO A 330 8.80 -0.02 -12.32
C PRO A 330 9.46 1.34 -12.00
N SER A 331 10.51 1.31 -11.19
CA SER A 331 11.24 2.49 -10.72
C SER A 331 12.57 2.60 -11.46
N GLN A 332 12.56 3.34 -12.57
CA GLN A 332 13.79 3.68 -13.29
C GLN A 332 14.79 4.36 -12.36
N SER A 333 14.34 5.29 -11.52
CA SER A 333 15.18 6.00 -10.57
C SER A 333 15.90 5.07 -9.61
N PHE A 334 15.22 4.07 -9.03
CA PHE A 334 15.88 3.15 -8.11
C PHE A 334 16.93 2.31 -8.84
N TRP A 335 16.64 1.82 -10.05
CA TRP A 335 17.60 1.02 -10.81
C TRP A 335 18.81 1.85 -11.25
N THR A 336 18.59 3.08 -11.73
CA THR A 336 19.67 4.02 -12.07
C THR A 336 20.53 4.33 -10.86
N LEU A 337 19.92 4.67 -9.71
CA LEU A 337 20.65 4.95 -8.47
C LEU A 337 21.39 3.72 -7.95
N SER A 338 20.78 2.53 -7.99
CA SER A 338 21.44 1.28 -7.59
C SER A 338 22.67 1.00 -8.42
N ALA A 339 22.63 1.26 -9.74
CA ALA A 339 23.79 1.13 -10.61
C ALA A 339 24.91 2.14 -10.23
N LEU A 340 24.55 3.40 -9.96
CA LEU A 340 25.52 4.41 -9.50
C LEU A 340 26.15 4.03 -8.15
N TRP A 341 25.33 3.66 -7.17
CA TRP A 341 25.77 3.31 -5.83
C TRP A 341 26.66 2.07 -5.83
N SER A 342 26.28 1.04 -6.61
CA SER A 342 27.10 -0.16 -6.77
C SER A 342 28.48 0.18 -7.35
N ALA A 343 28.53 1.03 -8.38
CA ALA A 343 29.79 1.46 -8.97
C ALA A 343 30.64 2.30 -8.02
N TRP A 344 30.01 3.13 -7.18
CA TRP A 344 30.71 3.94 -6.18
C TRP A 344 31.28 3.13 -5.03
N LEU A 345 30.51 2.19 -4.49
CA LEU A 345 30.89 1.40 -3.32
C LEU A 345 31.82 0.25 -3.66
N TRP A 346 31.48 -0.55 -4.67
CA TRP A 346 32.13 -1.83 -4.95
C TRP A 346 32.88 -1.87 -6.28
N GLY A 347 32.81 -0.79 -7.06
CA GLY A 347 33.55 -0.65 -8.31
C GLY A 347 32.90 -1.37 -9.49
N LYS A 348 33.61 -1.37 -10.63
CA LYS A 348 33.08 -1.74 -11.94
C LYS A 348 32.70 -3.22 -12.05
N GLU A 349 33.52 -4.14 -11.54
CA GLU A 349 33.27 -5.57 -11.72
C GLU A 349 31.97 -6.03 -11.06
N THR A 350 31.67 -5.53 -9.86
CA THR A 350 30.41 -5.79 -9.15
C THR A 350 29.22 -5.07 -9.81
N ALA A 351 29.45 -3.89 -10.39
CA ALA A 351 28.39 -3.13 -11.06
C ALA A 351 28.07 -3.63 -12.49
N LYS A 352 29.00 -4.35 -13.15
CA LYS A 352 28.97 -4.69 -14.58
C LYS A 352 27.69 -5.40 -15.03
N THR A 353 27.13 -6.26 -14.20
CA THR A 353 25.90 -7.02 -14.50
C THR A 353 24.64 -6.14 -14.47
N PHE A 354 24.71 -4.99 -13.77
CA PHE A 354 23.57 -4.11 -13.53
C PHE A 354 23.70 -2.73 -14.22
N THR A 355 24.91 -2.31 -14.61
CA THR A 355 25.15 -1.02 -15.28
C THR A 355 24.49 -0.90 -16.65
N GLN A 356 24.14 -2.02 -17.31
CA GLN A 356 23.37 -2.02 -18.57
C GLN A 356 21.99 -1.35 -18.43
N VAL A 357 21.46 -1.24 -17.21
CA VAL A 357 20.22 -0.50 -16.93
C VAL A 357 20.41 1.00 -17.24
N LEU A 358 21.62 1.54 -17.09
CA LEU A 358 21.93 2.95 -17.36
C LEU A 358 21.77 3.33 -18.84
N ASP A 359 22.00 2.40 -19.77
CA ASP A 359 21.88 2.68 -21.21
C ASP A 359 20.41 2.73 -21.69
N ARG A 360 19.45 2.34 -20.83
CA ARG A 360 18.04 2.22 -21.22
C ARG A 360 17.28 3.51 -20.96
N ARG A 361 16.77 4.11 -22.03
CA ARG A 361 16.09 5.42 -22.00
C ARG A 361 14.59 5.36 -21.69
N ARG A 362 13.92 4.22 -21.86
CA ARG A 362 12.46 4.08 -21.64
C ARG A 362 12.11 2.76 -20.95
N PHE A 363 11.29 2.87 -19.92
CA PHE A 363 10.71 1.78 -19.15
C PHE A 363 9.19 1.88 -19.25
N ASP A 364 8.64 1.52 -20.42
CA ASP A 364 7.18 1.46 -20.59
C ASP A 364 6.60 0.17 -19.97
N TRP A 365 5.28 0.15 -19.83
CA TRP A 365 4.57 -0.98 -19.24
C TRP A 365 4.72 -2.27 -20.03
N HIS A 366 4.82 -2.20 -21.36
CA HIS A 366 5.06 -3.39 -22.18
C HIS A 366 6.43 -4.01 -21.88
N TRP A 367 7.47 -3.19 -21.80
CA TRP A 367 8.80 -3.64 -21.39
C TRP A 367 8.76 -4.28 -20.00
N HIS A 368 8.04 -3.68 -19.05
CA HIS A 368 7.93 -4.23 -17.71
C HIS A 368 7.26 -5.61 -17.74
N SER A 369 6.14 -5.75 -18.46
CA SER A 369 5.47 -7.04 -18.70
C SER A 369 6.43 -8.09 -19.30
N ARG A 370 7.24 -7.71 -20.30
CA ARG A 370 8.22 -8.62 -20.92
C ARG A 370 9.32 -9.05 -19.95
N ALA A 371 9.81 -8.13 -19.11
CA ALA A 371 10.83 -8.44 -18.12
C ALA A 371 10.29 -9.42 -17.05
N LEU A 372 9.07 -9.18 -16.55
CA LEU A 372 8.40 -10.09 -15.62
C LEU A 372 8.11 -11.44 -16.28
N GLN A 373 7.66 -11.47 -17.53
CA GLN A 373 7.35 -12.69 -18.27
C GLN A 373 8.57 -13.60 -18.39
N GLN A 374 9.74 -13.04 -18.70
CA GLN A 374 10.98 -13.82 -18.80
C GLN A 374 11.34 -14.47 -17.45
N ALA A 375 11.18 -13.73 -16.35
CA ALA A 375 11.43 -14.25 -15.02
C ALA A 375 10.44 -15.37 -14.66
N PHE A 376 9.13 -15.17 -14.86
CA PHE A 376 8.12 -16.20 -14.63
C PHE A 376 8.35 -17.44 -15.50
N ALA A 377 8.54 -17.27 -16.81
CA ALA A 377 8.67 -18.39 -17.74
C ALA A 377 9.89 -19.26 -17.43
N HIS A 378 10.98 -18.67 -16.93
CA HIS A 378 12.14 -19.43 -16.46
C HIS A 378 11.86 -20.13 -15.14
N SER A 379 11.27 -19.43 -14.18
CA SER A 379 11.01 -19.95 -12.82
C SER A 379 10.01 -21.10 -12.82
N VAL A 380 8.97 -21.03 -13.66
CA VAL A 380 8.00 -22.12 -13.84
C VAL A 380 8.65 -23.37 -14.42
N LYS A 381 9.75 -23.26 -15.19
CA LYS A 381 10.52 -24.41 -15.67
C LYS A 381 11.39 -25.04 -14.58
N LEU A 382 11.83 -24.23 -13.61
CA LEU A 382 12.62 -24.71 -12.46
C LEU A 382 11.74 -25.35 -11.37
N GLN A 383 10.42 -25.12 -11.42
CA GLN A 383 9.46 -25.70 -10.49
C GLN A 383 9.27 -27.20 -10.76
N ALA A 384 9.63 -28.04 -9.79
CA ALA A 384 9.54 -29.49 -9.87
C ALA A 384 9.21 -30.07 -8.48
N PRO A 385 8.04 -30.73 -8.28
CA PRO A 385 6.93 -30.88 -9.24
C PRO A 385 6.22 -29.55 -9.55
N PRO A 386 5.39 -29.46 -10.59
CA PRO A 386 4.56 -28.28 -10.85
C PRO A 386 3.73 -27.92 -9.61
N GLY A 387 3.75 -26.65 -9.23
CA GLY A 387 3.13 -26.17 -7.99
C GLY A 387 2.47 -24.82 -8.15
N GLU A 388 2.15 -24.20 -7.02
CA GLU A 388 1.53 -22.88 -6.98
C GLU A 388 2.58 -21.76 -7.11
N VAL A 389 2.13 -20.65 -7.69
CA VAL A 389 2.85 -19.38 -7.75
C VAL A 389 2.03 -18.39 -6.94
N TYR A 390 2.54 -17.99 -5.78
CA TYR A 390 1.97 -16.92 -4.99
C TYR A 390 2.52 -15.59 -5.46
N LEU A 391 1.64 -14.65 -5.73
CA LEU A 391 1.97 -13.36 -6.30
C LEU A 391 1.36 -12.23 -5.48
N GLN A 392 2.19 -11.26 -5.08
CA GLN A 392 1.78 -10.03 -4.42
C GLN A 392 2.11 -8.82 -5.30
N ILE A 393 1.12 -7.98 -5.61
CA ILE A 393 1.31 -6.74 -6.37
C ILE A 393 1.13 -5.56 -5.41
N SER A 394 2.23 -4.94 -5.02
CA SER A 394 2.24 -3.88 -4.00
C SER A 394 1.73 -2.53 -4.52
N GLU A 395 2.10 -2.16 -5.74
CA GLU A 395 1.60 -0.93 -6.36
C GLU A 395 0.30 -1.20 -7.12
N VAL A 396 -0.82 -0.95 -6.46
CA VAL A 396 -2.14 -1.27 -7.00
C VAL A 396 -2.63 -0.17 -7.92
N ASN A 397 -2.26 -0.27 -9.19
CA ASN A 397 -2.83 0.51 -10.28
C ASN A 397 -3.09 -0.37 -11.51
N ALA A 398 -3.97 0.08 -12.41
CA ALA A 398 -4.41 -0.71 -13.56
C ALA A 398 -3.24 -1.22 -14.42
N ASN A 399 -2.23 -0.39 -14.65
CA ASN A 399 -1.08 -0.75 -15.48
C ASN A 399 -0.19 -1.83 -14.82
N MET A 400 0.08 -1.71 -13.51
CA MET A 400 0.90 -2.69 -12.78
C MET A 400 0.19 -4.05 -12.67
N ILE A 401 -1.13 -4.04 -12.41
CA ILE A 401 -1.94 -5.25 -12.36
C ILE A 401 -1.96 -5.91 -13.73
N PHE A 402 -2.23 -5.14 -14.79
CA PHE A 402 -2.18 -5.62 -16.17
C PHE A 402 -0.83 -6.21 -16.53
N ALA A 403 0.26 -5.46 -16.31
CA ALA A 403 1.60 -5.88 -16.67
C ALA A 403 1.99 -7.20 -16.01
N THR A 404 1.65 -7.35 -14.73
CA THR A 404 1.96 -8.56 -13.96
C THR A 404 1.08 -9.75 -14.38
N PHE A 405 -0.23 -9.55 -14.55
CA PHE A 405 -1.15 -10.63 -14.93
C PHE A 405 -0.89 -11.10 -16.36
N ALA A 406 -0.65 -10.17 -17.28
CA ALA A 406 -0.24 -10.50 -18.65
C ALA A 406 1.09 -11.26 -18.63
N ALA A 407 2.09 -10.79 -17.88
CA ALA A 407 3.38 -11.48 -17.77
C ALA A 407 3.25 -12.93 -17.27
N ALA A 408 2.45 -13.17 -16.22
CA ALA A 408 2.17 -14.50 -15.70
C ALA A 408 1.45 -15.37 -16.74
N ALA A 409 0.40 -14.83 -17.40
CA ALA A 409 -0.35 -15.55 -18.42
C ALA A 409 0.51 -15.94 -19.64
N GLN A 410 1.42 -15.05 -20.07
CA GLN A 410 2.38 -15.27 -21.15
C GLN A 410 3.53 -16.21 -20.74
N ALA A 411 3.71 -16.46 -19.44
CA ALA A 411 4.60 -17.49 -18.91
C ALA A 411 3.92 -18.88 -18.81
N GLY A 412 2.68 -19.00 -19.30
CA GLY A 412 1.92 -20.25 -19.26
C GLY A 412 1.27 -20.51 -17.90
N LEU A 413 1.00 -19.48 -17.11
CA LEU A 413 0.27 -19.59 -15.85
C LEU A 413 -1.21 -19.24 -16.04
N LEU A 414 -2.08 -19.90 -15.28
CA LEU A 414 -3.50 -19.60 -15.19
C LEU A 414 -3.84 -19.15 -13.77
N LEU A 415 -4.60 -18.06 -13.66
CA LEU A 415 -5.04 -17.52 -12.37
C LEU A 415 -6.05 -18.47 -11.71
N LYS A 416 -5.89 -18.70 -10.41
CA LYS A 416 -6.78 -19.54 -9.59
C LYS A 416 -7.56 -18.71 -8.57
N GLY A 417 -6.90 -17.78 -7.89
CA GLY A 417 -7.51 -16.92 -6.87
C GLY A 417 -6.92 -15.51 -6.95
N CYS A 418 -7.73 -14.49 -6.67
CA CYS A 418 -7.30 -13.09 -6.67
C CYS A 418 -8.08 -12.32 -5.61
N ALA A 419 -7.38 -11.86 -4.57
CA ALA A 419 -7.94 -11.10 -3.47
C ALA A 419 -7.48 -9.64 -3.58
N TYR A 420 -8.46 -8.74 -3.58
CA TYR A 420 -8.27 -7.30 -3.69
C TYR A 420 -8.95 -6.64 -2.49
N GLN A 421 -8.18 -5.95 -1.65
CA GLN A 421 -8.70 -5.21 -0.50
C GLN A 421 -8.92 -3.72 -0.79
N SER A 422 -7.90 -3.02 -1.30
CA SER A 422 -7.96 -1.58 -1.60
C SER A 422 -6.77 -1.18 -2.49
N VAL A 423 -6.70 0.08 -2.93
CA VAL A 423 -5.54 0.60 -3.67
C VAL A 423 -4.29 0.77 -2.79
N GLU A 424 -4.44 0.78 -1.48
CA GLU A 424 -3.35 0.99 -0.51
C GLU A 424 -2.72 -0.32 -0.04
N LYS A 425 -3.34 -1.46 -0.33
CA LYS A 425 -2.92 -2.78 0.15
C LYS A 425 -2.59 -3.68 -1.03
N PRO A 426 -1.53 -4.51 -0.97
CA PRO A 426 -1.13 -5.33 -2.11
C PRO A 426 -2.24 -6.26 -2.60
N VAL A 427 -2.38 -6.44 -3.91
CA VAL A 427 -3.24 -7.49 -4.50
C VAL A 427 -2.56 -8.83 -4.31
N GLN A 428 -3.29 -9.82 -3.81
CA GLN A 428 -2.77 -11.17 -3.58
C GLN A 428 -3.39 -12.13 -4.59
N SER A 429 -2.60 -12.99 -5.21
CA SER A 429 -3.11 -13.95 -6.17
C SER A 429 -2.34 -15.26 -6.18
N ILE A 430 -3.03 -16.32 -6.62
CA ILE A 430 -2.46 -17.65 -6.78
C ILE A 430 -2.60 -18.08 -8.23
N TRP A 431 -1.50 -18.55 -8.80
CA TRP A 431 -1.42 -19.05 -10.16
C TRP A 431 -0.90 -20.47 -10.17
N GLN A 432 -1.23 -21.20 -11.22
CA GLN A 432 -0.71 -22.55 -11.47
C GLN A 432 -0.41 -22.70 -12.95
N LYS A 433 0.50 -23.61 -13.29
CA LYS A 433 0.83 -23.93 -14.68
C LYS A 433 -0.43 -24.32 -15.46
N ASN A 434 -0.61 -23.70 -16.62
CA ASN A 434 -1.70 -24.00 -17.52
C ASN A 434 -1.30 -25.13 -18.47
N GLU A 435 -2.04 -26.23 -18.45
CA GLU A 435 -1.91 -27.31 -19.44
C GLU A 435 -2.83 -27.08 -20.67
N ARG A 436 -3.67 -26.05 -20.65
CA ARG A 436 -4.67 -25.80 -21.70
C ARG A 436 -4.12 -25.02 -22.89
N ASN A 437 -4.75 -25.25 -24.04
CA ASN A 437 -4.50 -24.55 -25.30
C ASN A 437 -4.74 -23.03 -25.18
N LEU A 438 -4.02 -22.27 -26.02
CA LEU A 438 -4.22 -20.83 -26.20
C LEU A 438 -5.67 -20.53 -26.60
N VAL A 439 -6.26 -19.50 -25.97
CA VAL A 439 -7.62 -19.04 -26.25
C VAL A 439 -7.52 -17.69 -26.98
N PRO A 440 -8.35 -17.43 -28.00
CA PRO A 440 -8.35 -16.13 -28.68
C PRO A 440 -8.56 -14.97 -27.70
N VAL A 441 -7.61 -14.05 -27.73
CA VAL A 441 -7.62 -12.79 -26.97
C VAL A 441 -8.51 -11.77 -27.69
N LEU A 442 -9.21 -10.91 -26.94
CA LEU A 442 -10.09 -9.85 -27.48
C LEU A 442 -11.21 -10.34 -28.41
N SER A 443 -11.67 -11.59 -28.26
CA SER A 443 -12.87 -12.06 -28.96
C SER A 443 -14.15 -11.45 -28.36
N PRO A 444 -15.26 -11.34 -29.13
CA PRO A 444 -16.55 -10.91 -28.57
C PRO A 444 -16.98 -11.74 -27.34
N ALA A 445 -16.65 -13.02 -27.32
CA ALA A 445 -16.86 -13.90 -26.17
C ALA A 445 -16.04 -13.46 -24.94
N ALA A 446 -14.77 -13.05 -25.12
CA ALA A 446 -13.93 -12.54 -24.03
C ALA A 446 -14.50 -11.25 -23.43
N TYR A 447 -14.95 -10.32 -24.27
CA TYR A 447 -15.62 -9.09 -23.81
C TYR A 447 -16.90 -9.40 -23.04
N SER A 448 -17.76 -10.27 -23.58
CA SER A 448 -19.00 -10.68 -22.91
C SER A 448 -18.73 -11.34 -21.57
N LEU A 449 -17.65 -12.12 -21.45
CA LEU A 449 -17.27 -12.80 -20.22
C LEU A 449 -16.82 -11.82 -19.14
N ALA A 450 -15.96 -10.86 -19.48
CA ALA A 450 -15.53 -9.82 -18.54
C ALA A 450 -16.68 -8.87 -18.16
N ALA A 451 -17.51 -8.45 -19.11
CA ALA A 451 -18.71 -7.64 -18.83
C ALA A 451 -19.66 -8.37 -17.88
N HIS A 452 -19.87 -9.68 -18.10
CA HIS A 452 -20.66 -10.51 -17.20
C HIS A 452 -20.03 -10.61 -15.81
N ALA A 453 -18.71 -10.81 -15.71
CA ALA A 453 -18.01 -10.86 -14.43
C ALA A 453 -18.11 -9.53 -13.66
N MET A 454 -17.94 -8.39 -14.34
CA MET A 454 -18.14 -7.05 -13.77
C MET A 454 -19.57 -6.88 -13.25
N ARG A 455 -20.58 -7.26 -14.05
CA ARG A 455 -21.99 -7.17 -13.65
C ARG A 455 -22.31 -8.09 -12.46
N SER A 456 -21.91 -9.35 -12.54
CA SER A 456 -22.13 -10.33 -11.47
C SER A 456 -21.44 -9.90 -10.17
N PHE A 457 -20.22 -9.37 -10.25
CA PHE A 457 -19.53 -8.80 -9.10
C PHE A 457 -20.27 -7.61 -8.49
N LEU A 458 -20.75 -6.66 -9.31
CA LEU A 458 -21.51 -5.51 -8.80
C LEU A 458 -22.84 -5.94 -8.18
N LEU A 459 -23.56 -6.89 -8.79
CA LEU A 459 -24.78 -7.47 -8.22
C LEU A 459 -24.49 -8.18 -6.89
N GLU A 460 -23.40 -8.94 -6.81
CA GLU A 460 -22.99 -9.60 -5.57
C GLU A 460 -22.54 -8.61 -4.51
N ARG A 461 -21.86 -7.53 -4.88
CA ARG A 461 -21.42 -6.45 -3.98
C ARG A 461 -22.60 -5.59 -3.50
N GLY A 462 -23.58 -5.33 -4.36
CA GLY A 462 -24.79 -4.54 -4.06
C GLY A 462 -24.61 -3.02 -4.07
N GLU A 463 -23.39 -2.52 -4.27
CA GLU A 463 -23.02 -1.10 -4.19
C GLU A 463 -21.92 -0.75 -5.22
N PRO A 464 -21.79 0.52 -5.65
CA PRO A 464 -20.73 0.98 -6.56
C PRO A 464 -19.32 0.85 -5.97
N CYS A 465 -18.29 0.76 -6.83
CA CYS A 465 -16.90 0.64 -6.41
C CYS A 465 -15.91 1.42 -7.31
N GLU A 466 -14.67 1.55 -6.86
CA GLU A 466 -13.61 2.24 -7.62
C GLU A 466 -13.24 1.52 -8.92
N PHE A 467 -12.76 2.29 -9.90
CA PHE A 467 -12.29 1.77 -11.19
C PHE A 467 -11.26 0.64 -11.05
N SER A 468 -10.27 0.81 -10.18
CA SER A 468 -9.18 -0.16 -9.96
C SER A 468 -9.71 -1.54 -9.54
N ARG A 469 -10.73 -1.59 -8.68
CA ARG A 469 -11.35 -2.84 -8.25
C ARG A 469 -12.10 -3.51 -9.40
N LEU A 470 -12.95 -2.76 -10.11
CA LEU A 470 -13.73 -3.32 -11.21
C LEU A 470 -12.85 -3.74 -12.40
N TYR A 471 -11.79 -2.98 -12.68
CA TYR A 471 -10.75 -3.33 -13.64
C TYR A 471 -10.06 -4.66 -13.26
N THR A 472 -9.72 -4.82 -11.97
CA THR A 472 -9.12 -6.07 -11.45
C THR A 472 -10.07 -7.25 -11.61
N VAL A 473 -11.38 -7.07 -11.42
CA VAL A 473 -12.40 -8.11 -11.65
C VAL A 473 -12.41 -8.55 -13.11
N ALA A 474 -12.50 -7.60 -14.06
CA ALA A 474 -12.51 -7.91 -15.49
C ALA A 474 -11.23 -8.67 -15.92
N LEU A 475 -10.07 -8.19 -15.46
CA LEU A 475 -8.78 -8.77 -15.79
C LEU A 475 -8.57 -10.14 -15.13
N THR A 476 -9.07 -10.33 -13.91
CA THR A 476 -9.09 -11.62 -13.20
C THR A 476 -9.86 -12.66 -14.02
N GLU A 477 -11.00 -12.29 -14.57
CA GLU A 477 -11.80 -13.20 -15.39
C GLU A 477 -11.07 -13.59 -16.68
N TRP A 478 -10.47 -12.62 -17.37
CA TRP A 478 -9.64 -12.91 -18.55
C TRP A 478 -8.45 -13.82 -18.22
N ALA A 479 -7.75 -13.56 -17.12
CA ALA A 479 -6.62 -14.36 -16.67
C ALA A 479 -7.04 -15.80 -16.30
N ARG A 480 -8.16 -15.97 -15.60
CA ARG A 480 -8.71 -17.28 -15.18
C ARG A 480 -9.12 -18.14 -16.37
N LYS A 481 -9.60 -17.52 -17.45
CA LYS A 481 -10.15 -18.20 -18.62
C LYS A 481 -9.15 -18.30 -19.78
N GLY A 482 -7.92 -17.78 -19.58
CA GLY A 482 -6.82 -17.88 -20.55
C GLY A 482 -6.87 -16.83 -21.67
N HIS A 483 -7.72 -15.81 -21.56
CA HIS A 483 -7.84 -14.72 -22.54
C HIS A 483 -6.71 -13.67 -22.46
N LEU A 484 -5.72 -13.89 -21.59
CA LEU A 484 -4.48 -13.11 -21.55
C LEU A 484 -3.28 -13.85 -22.16
N SER A 485 -3.43 -15.13 -22.53
CA SER A 485 -2.35 -15.95 -23.05
C SER A 485 -2.27 -15.87 -24.57
N LEU A 486 -1.10 -15.50 -25.10
CA LEU A 486 -0.79 -15.43 -26.53
C LEU A 486 0.52 -16.19 -26.80
N PRO A 487 0.80 -16.54 -28.06
CA PRO A 487 2.17 -16.83 -28.45
C PRO A 487 3.07 -15.63 -28.10
N ILE A 488 4.18 -15.88 -27.42
CA ILE A 488 5.07 -14.81 -26.94
C ILE A 488 5.64 -13.92 -28.07
N ALA A 489 5.65 -14.41 -29.31
CA ALA A 489 6.04 -13.65 -30.49
C ALA A 489 4.99 -12.61 -30.91
N GLU A 490 3.72 -12.84 -30.59
CA GLU A 490 2.60 -11.95 -30.90
C GLU A 490 2.31 -10.94 -29.78
N PHE A 491 2.85 -11.16 -28.58
CA PHE A 491 2.77 -10.21 -27.47
C PHE A 491 3.81 -9.10 -27.61
N ASP A 492 3.51 -8.14 -28.46
CA ASP A 492 4.26 -6.89 -28.68
C ASP A 492 3.59 -5.67 -28.01
N GLN A 493 4.15 -4.47 -28.23
CA GLN A 493 3.65 -3.24 -27.62
C GLN A 493 2.24 -2.86 -28.10
N GLU A 494 1.95 -3.07 -29.38
CA GLU A 494 0.64 -2.79 -29.96
C GLU A 494 -0.40 -3.71 -29.36
N LYS A 495 -0.14 -5.01 -29.34
CA LYS A 495 -1.02 -6.03 -28.75
C LYS A 495 -1.24 -5.80 -27.26
N SER A 496 -0.18 -5.46 -26.53
CA SER A 496 -0.28 -5.10 -25.11
C SER A 496 -1.23 -3.93 -24.88
N SER A 497 -1.13 -2.89 -25.71
CA SER A 497 -1.99 -1.70 -25.63
C SER A 497 -3.43 -2.02 -26.04
N GLU A 498 -3.62 -2.85 -27.06
CA GLU A 498 -4.92 -3.31 -27.54
C GLU A 498 -5.68 -4.07 -26.44
N ILE A 499 -5.00 -4.94 -25.69
CA ILE A 499 -5.63 -5.69 -24.58
C ILE A 499 -6.08 -4.73 -23.48
N GLN A 500 -5.21 -3.79 -23.09
CA GLN A 500 -5.53 -2.80 -22.07
C GLN A 500 -6.73 -1.94 -22.48
N MET A 501 -6.72 -1.40 -23.71
CA MET A 501 -7.85 -0.65 -24.27
C MET A 501 -9.13 -1.48 -24.35
N GLY A 502 -9.00 -2.80 -24.59
CA GLY A 502 -10.13 -3.72 -24.55
C GLY A 502 -10.81 -3.78 -23.19
N VAL A 503 -10.06 -3.82 -22.08
CA VAL A 503 -10.65 -3.75 -20.74
C VAL A 503 -11.30 -2.38 -20.50
N GLU A 504 -10.62 -1.29 -20.87
CA GLU A 504 -11.13 0.08 -20.69
C GLU A 504 -12.42 0.33 -21.49
N LYS A 505 -12.55 -0.29 -22.67
CA LYS A 505 -13.76 -0.22 -23.51
C LYS A 505 -15.01 -0.75 -22.79
N LEU A 506 -14.88 -1.70 -21.87
CA LEU A 506 -16.01 -2.21 -21.08
C LEU A 506 -16.69 -1.11 -20.25
N PHE A 507 -15.95 -0.06 -19.89
CA PHE A 507 -16.44 1.08 -19.12
C PHE A 507 -17.18 2.13 -19.98
N THR A 508 -17.16 1.97 -21.30
CA THR A 508 -17.92 2.83 -22.24
C THR A 508 -19.34 2.33 -22.50
N ASP A 509 -19.70 1.14 -21.98
CA ASP A 509 -21.05 0.62 -22.04
C ASP A 509 -21.96 1.34 -21.01
N HIS A 510 -22.53 2.46 -21.46
CA HIS A 510 -23.45 3.27 -20.67
C HIS A 510 -24.85 2.66 -20.51
N GLU A 511 -25.16 1.56 -21.20
CA GLU A 511 -26.41 0.83 -21.00
C GLU A 511 -26.32 -0.11 -19.79
N SER A 512 -25.14 -0.71 -19.57
CA SER A 512 -24.90 -1.60 -18.43
C SER A 512 -24.36 -0.86 -17.21
N PHE A 513 -23.47 0.12 -17.41
CA PHE A 513 -22.71 0.76 -16.34
C PHE A 513 -22.97 2.27 -16.23
N ARG A 514 -22.97 2.76 -15.00
CA ARG A 514 -23.12 4.17 -14.65
C ARG A 514 -22.03 4.60 -13.68
N ARG A 515 -21.60 5.86 -13.78
CA ARG A 515 -20.65 6.49 -12.87
C ARG A 515 -21.35 7.41 -11.86
N TYR A 516 -20.92 7.33 -10.60
CA TYR A 516 -21.38 8.13 -9.47
C TYR A 516 -20.24 9.04 -8.99
N ASP A 517 -20.58 10.25 -8.55
CA ASP A 517 -19.66 11.21 -7.91
C ASP A 517 -18.38 11.54 -8.70
N ALA A 518 -18.43 11.49 -10.02
CA ALA A 518 -17.26 11.78 -10.85
C ALA A 518 -17.00 13.29 -10.99
N SER A 519 -15.73 13.68 -10.84
CA SER A 519 -15.26 15.07 -10.92
C SER A 519 -14.47 15.38 -12.19
N SER A 520 -13.98 14.36 -12.91
CA SER A 520 -13.26 14.49 -14.19
C SER A 520 -13.81 13.49 -15.21
N GLN A 521 -13.33 13.51 -16.46
CA GLN A 521 -13.69 12.49 -17.45
C GLN A 521 -12.89 11.18 -17.30
N GLU A 522 -11.81 11.20 -16.52
CA GLU A 522 -10.94 10.04 -16.31
C GLU A 522 -11.72 8.89 -15.67
N LEU A 523 -11.37 7.65 -16.04
CA LEU A 523 -12.12 6.46 -15.61
C LEU A 523 -11.99 6.20 -14.11
N ASP A 524 -10.89 6.63 -13.50
CA ASP A 524 -10.61 6.55 -12.06
C ASP A 524 -11.28 7.64 -11.23
N SER A 525 -11.97 8.59 -11.86
CA SER A 525 -12.77 9.61 -11.17
C SER A 525 -14.16 9.09 -10.83
N GLY A 526 -14.45 9.01 -9.53
CA GLY A 526 -15.74 8.55 -9.00
C GLY A 526 -15.87 7.03 -8.99
N LYS A 527 -17.09 6.54 -8.76
CA LYS A 527 -17.39 5.12 -8.59
C LYS A 527 -18.23 4.55 -9.72
N TRP A 528 -17.97 3.31 -10.07
CA TRP A 528 -18.69 2.54 -11.07
C TRP A 528 -19.74 1.63 -10.43
N GLY A 529 -20.95 1.69 -10.97
CA GLY A 529 -22.06 0.83 -10.59
C GLY A 529 -22.89 0.44 -11.82
N LEU A 530 -23.99 -0.28 -11.57
CA LEU A 530 -24.92 -0.69 -12.62
C LEU A 530 -25.95 0.40 -12.90
N VAL A 531 -26.47 0.40 -14.13
CA VAL A 531 -27.71 1.10 -14.49
C VAL A 531 -28.90 0.38 -13.88
N ASP A 532 -28.93 -0.96 -14.02
CA ASP A 532 -29.96 -1.85 -13.49
C ASP A 532 -29.41 -2.74 -12.38
N TRP A 533 -30.02 -2.66 -11.19
CA TRP A 533 -29.65 -3.39 -9.99
C TRP A 533 -30.62 -4.54 -9.66
N GLU A 534 -31.48 -4.94 -10.60
CA GLU A 534 -32.36 -6.10 -10.41
C GLU A 534 -31.52 -7.35 -10.07
N GLY A 535 -31.91 -8.03 -8.99
CA GLY A 535 -31.20 -9.22 -8.48
C GLY A 535 -29.94 -8.93 -7.66
N ALA A 536 -29.64 -7.67 -7.36
CA ALA A 536 -28.52 -7.32 -6.48
C ALA A 536 -28.73 -7.85 -5.05
N GLN A 537 -27.64 -8.27 -4.42
CA GLN A 537 -27.61 -8.60 -3.00
C GLN A 537 -27.73 -7.33 -2.15
N THR A 538 -28.00 -7.50 -0.85
CA THR A 538 -27.85 -6.41 0.12
C THR A 538 -26.44 -5.81 0.03
N VAL A 539 -26.35 -4.48 0.18
CA VAL A 539 -25.08 -3.75 0.06
C VAL A 539 -24.00 -4.38 0.95
N LEU A 540 -22.78 -4.45 0.43
CA LEU A 540 -21.66 -5.10 1.12
C LEU A 540 -21.43 -4.45 2.49
N ASP A 541 -21.51 -3.13 2.59
CA ASP A 541 -21.37 -2.39 3.84
C ASP A 541 -22.32 -2.82 4.96
N ASP A 542 -23.56 -3.19 4.64
CA ASP A 542 -24.55 -3.66 5.61
C ASP A 542 -24.29 -5.11 6.03
N ARG A 543 -23.79 -5.93 5.09
CA ARG A 543 -23.36 -7.31 5.38
C ARG A 543 -22.11 -7.34 6.25
N ILE A 544 -21.14 -6.46 6.00
CA ILE A 544 -19.94 -6.32 6.85
C ILE A 544 -20.34 -5.86 8.25
N GLU A 545 -21.21 -4.86 8.36
CA GLU A 545 -21.72 -4.39 9.66
C GLU A 545 -22.38 -5.51 10.45
N THR A 546 -23.25 -6.29 9.79
CA THR A 546 -23.92 -7.44 10.39
C THR A 546 -22.90 -8.47 10.88
N ALA A 547 -21.92 -8.82 10.05
CA ALA A 547 -20.88 -9.79 10.40
C ALA A 547 -20.03 -9.32 11.60
N ILE A 548 -19.63 -8.04 11.63
CA ILE A 548 -18.87 -7.46 12.75
C ILE A 548 -19.70 -7.51 14.03
N ASN A 549 -20.97 -7.10 13.97
CA ASN A 549 -21.86 -7.14 15.13
C ASN A 549 -22.01 -8.59 15.64
N GLU A 550 -22.23 -9.57 14.76
CA GLU A 550 -22.31 -10.98 15.15
C GLU A 550 -21.04 -11.51 15.83
N LEU A 551 -19.86 -11.13 15.32
CA LEU A 551 -18.58 -11.51 15.91
C LEU A 551 -18.42 -10.93 17.33
N LEU A 552 -18.73 -9.65 17.50
CA LEU A 552 -18.62 -8.96 18.78
C LEU A 552 -19.64 -9.46 19.82
N GLN A 553 -20.88 -9.74 19.42
CA GLN A 553 -21.91 -10.26 20.34
C GLN A 553 -21.58 -11.65 20.88
N LYS A 554 -20.84 -12.48 20.12
CA LYS A 554 -20.46 -13.84 20.55
C LYS A 554 -19.42 -13.87 21.68
N THR A 555 -18.62 -12.82 21.81
CA THR A 555 -17.34 -12.86 22.52
C THR A 555 -17.11 -11.64 23.41
N ASN A 556 -17.84 -10.55 23.19
CA ASN A 556 -17.73 -9.23 23.81
C ASN A 556 -16.40 -8.49 23.61
N SER A 557 -15.30 -9.20 23.33
CA SER A 557 -13.99 -8.63 23.01
C SER A 557 -13.25 -9.51 22.02
N LEU A 558 -12.71 -8.93 20.94
CA LEU A 558 -11.86 -9.64 19.96
C LEU A 558 -10.63 -8.81 19.55
N PRO A 559 -9.47 -9.44 19.35
CA PRO A 559 -8.33 -8.80 18.68
C PRO A 559 -8.71 -8.29 17.28
N SER A 560 -8.23 -7.10 16.89
CA SER A 560 -8.52 -6.50 15.57
C SER A 560 -8.17 -7.43 14.41
N LEU A 561 -7.00 -8.08 14.49
CA LEU A 561 -6.53 -9.03 13.50
C LEU A 561 -7.48 -10.24 13.34
N SER A 562 -8.04 -10.74 14.44
CA SER A 562 -8.98 -11.87 14.40
C SER A 562 -10.30 -11.49 13.72
N ILE A 563 -10.79 -10.27 13.94
CA ILE A 563 -11.98 -9.75 13.25
C ILE A 563 -11.72 -9.69 11.75
N ARG A 564 -10.62 -9.07 11.32
CA ARG A 564 -10.26 -8.94 9.90
C ARG A 564 -10.09 -10.30 9.22
N GLN A 565 -9.44 -11.25 9.89
CA GLN A 565 -9.31 -12.61 9.36
C GLN A 565 -10.65 -13.31 9.20
N ALA A 566 -11.55 -13.20 10.19
CA ALA A 566 -12.89 -13.77 10.07
C ALA A 566 -13.67 -13.14 8.91
N LEU A 567 -13.57 -11.82 8.74
CA LEU A 567 -14.20 -11.11 7.62
C LEU A 567 -13.62 -11.54 6.28
N ASN A 568 -12.31 -11.66 6.13
CA ASN A 568 -11.68 -12.06 4.86
C ASN A 568 -11.97 -13.52 4.48
N GLN A 569 -12.33 -14.37 5.45
CA GLN A 569 -12.84 -15.73 5.19
C GLN A 569 -14.29 -15.72 4.70
N GLN A 570 -15.09 -14.72 5.10
CA GLN A 570 -16.48 -14.58 4.70
C GLN A 570 -16.64 -13.79 3.38
N PHE A 571 -15.84 -12.74 3.22
CA PHE A 571 -15.84 -11.83 2.08
C PHE A 571 -14.50 -11.98 1.35
N THR A 572 -14.48 -12.80 0.32
CA THR A 572 -13.25 -13.24 -0.35
C THR A 572 -13.03 -12.52 -1.68
N ASP A 573 -11.91 -12.81 -2.33
CA ASP A 573 -11.57 -12.29 -3.65
C ASP A 573 -11.66 -10.76 -3.68
N CYS A 574 -12.36 -10.18 -4.67
CA CYS A 574 -12.56 -8.75 -4.81
C CYS A 574 -13.67 -8.17 -3.92
N LEU A 575 -14.34 -8.99 -3.10
CA LEU A 575 -15.29 -8.54 -2.07
C LEU A 575 -14.62 -8.26 -0.72
N THR A 576 -13.32 -8.53 -0.60
CA THR A 576 -12.55 -8.27 0.63
C THR A 576 -12.76 -6.81 1.08
N PRO A 577 -13.23 -6.59 2.33
CA PRO A 577 -13.55 -5.26 2.86
C PRO A 577 -12.28 -4.44 3.11
N ALA A 578 -12.33 -3.13 2.85
CA ALA A 578 -11.17 -2.27 3.08
C ALA A 578 -10.99 -1.96 4.57
N SER A 579 -9.73 -1.82 4.99
CA SER A 579 -9.37 -1.53 6.39
C SER A 579 -10.14 -0.33 6.99
N PRO A 580 -10.27 0.83 6.31
CA PRO A 580 -11.02 1.97 6.84
C PRO A 580 -12.51 1.65 7.04
N GLU A 581 -13.12 0.88 6.15
CA GLU A 581 -14.55 0.52 6.21
C GLU A 581 -14.85 -0.31 7.46
N ILE A 582 -13.97 -1.26 7.78
CA ILE A 582 -14.06 -2.10 8.99
C ILE A 582 -13.92 -1.23 10.25
N GLU A 583 -12.95 -0.33 10.28
CA GLU A 583 -12.71 0.54 11.43
C GLU A 583 -13.86 1.50 11.72
N GLU A 584 -14.44 2.11 10.68
CA GLU A 584 -15.62 2.98 10.81
C GLU A 584 -16.79 2.25 11.48
N ILE A 585 -17.02 0.99 11.10
CA ILE A 585 -18.03 0.15 11.72
C ILE A 585 -17.64 -0.16 13.17
N LEU A 586 -16.42 -0.63 13.42
CA LEU A 586 -15.97 -1.01 14.76
C LEU A 586 -16.09 0.13 15.77
N VAL A 587 -15.70 1.36 15.40
CA VAL A 587 -15.83 2.56 16.24
C VAL A 587 -17.29 2.83 16.63
N SER A 588 -18.26 2.44 15.79
CA SER A 588 -19.68 2.59 16.11
C SER A 588 -20.16 1.60 17.17
N TYR A 589 -19.59 0.39 17.23
CA TYR A 589 -20.05 -0.72 18.08
C TYR A 589 -19.19 -0.96 19.33
N ALA A 590 -17.91 -0.59 19.29
CA ALA A 590 -16.92 -1.05 20.25
C ALA A 590 -15.87 0.01 20.57
N ASN A 591 -15.28 -0.12 21.76
CA ASN A 591 -14.15 0.68 22.22
C ASN A 591 -12.85 -0.09 21.99
N TRP A 592 -11.87 0.59 21.39
CA TRP A 592 -10.51 0.07 21.27
C TRP A 592 -9.83 -0.05 22.63
N GLN A 593 -9.15 -1.18 22.86
CA GLN A 593 -8.35 -1.45 24.05
C GLN A 593 -6.87 -1.54 23.64
N ASP A 594 -6.11 -0.47 23.86
CA ASP A 594 -4.71 -0.37 23.41
C ASP A 594 -3.82 -1.49 23.97
N ALA A 595 -4.03 -1.91 25.22
CA ALA A 595 -3.22 -2.95 25.87
C ALA A 595 -3.41 -4.36 25.28
N GLU A 596 -4.60 -4.64 24.74
CA GLU A 596 -4.96 -5.95 24.20
C GLU A 596 -4.97 -5.98 22.66
N LEU A 597 -4.79 -4.82 22.03
CA LEU A 597 -5.01 -4.62 20.60
C LEU A 597 -6.37 -5.18 20.13
N ALA A 598 -7.39 -4.97 20.96
CA ALA A 598 -8.70 -5.60 20.83
C ALA A 598 -9.85 -4.57 20.86
N TRP A 599 -10.96 -4.96 20.26
CA TRP A 599 -12.20 -4.21 20.26
C TRP A 599 -13.17 -4.82 21.26
N ARG A 600 -13.63 -4.01 22.21
CA ARG A 600 -14.59 -4.40 23.24
C ARG A 600 -15.95 -3.78 22.97
N LEU A 601 -16.98 -4.61 22.84
CA LEU A 601 -18.36 -4.18 22.60
C LEU A 601 -18.81 -3.17 23.67
N HIS A 602 -19.48 -2.10 23.24
CA HIS A 602 -20.07 -1.13 24.17
C HIS A 602 -21.17 -1.79 25.01
N GLU A 603 -21.33 -1.37 26.27
CA GLU A 603 -22.41 -1.90 27.13
C GLU A 603 -23.80 -1.63 26.56
N ASN A 604 -24.02 -0.46 25.96
CA ASN A 604 -25.29 -0.11 25.31
C ASN A 604 -25.60 -0.96 24.06
N GLU A 605 -24.60 -1.68 23.54
CA GLU A 605 -24.73 -2.54 22.37
C GLU A 605 -25.03 -3.99 22.73
N LEU A 606 -25.03 -4.35 24.02
CA LEU A 606 -25.47 -5.66 24.46
C LEU A 606 -26.89 -5.95 23.94
N GLN A 607 -27.09 -7.17 23.44
CA GLN A 607 -28.35 -7.57 22.81
C GLN A 607 -29.59 -7.24 23.65
N ALA A 608 -29.55 -7.45 24.96
CA ALA A 608 -30.65 -7.14 25.87
C ALA A 608 -31.02 -5.65 25.87
N ASN A 609 -30.02 -4.76 25.86
CA ASN A 609 -30.22 -3.31 25.84
C ASN A 609 -30.81 -2.83 24.52
N ARG A 610 -30.30 -3.37 23.40
CA ARG A 610 -30.82 -3.04 22.06
C ARG A 610 -32.25 -3.57 21.82
N LEU A 611 -32.59 -4.72 22.36
CA LEU A 611 -33.97 -5.22 22.35
C LEU A 611 -34.90 -4.34 23.22
N ALA A 612 -34.41 -3.80 24.34
CA ALA A 612 -35.17 -2.87 25.17
C ALA A 612 -35.42 -1.54 24.44
N ASP A 613 -34.40 -0.98 23.77
CA ASP A 613 -34.54 0.21 22.91
C ASP A 613 -35.64 0.02 21.86
N LEU A 614 -35.62 -1.10 21.12
CA LEU A 614 -36.61 -1.38 20.07
C LEU A 614 -38.04 -1.46 20.64
N LYS A 615 -38.22 -2.14 21.78
CA LYS A 615 -39.52 -2.23 22.46
C LYS A 615 -40.01 -0.85 22.91
N GLU A 616 -39.11 -0.02 23.44
CA GLU A 616 -39.44 1.35 23.84
C GLU A 616 -39.89 2.19 22.64
N MET A 617 -39.12 2.20 21.55
CA MET A 617 -39.44 2.99 20.35
C MET A 617 -40.78 2.58 19.74
N LYS A 618 -41.04 1.28 19.67
CA LYS A 618 -42.32 0.72 19.22
C LYS A 618 -43.48 1.19 20.08
N ARG A 619 -43.34 1.16 21.41
CA ARG A 619 -44.35 1.68 22.34
C ARG A 619 -44.59 3.18 22.15
N LEU A 620 -43.54 3.98 21.95
CA LEU A 620 -43.68 5.42 21.71
C LEU A 620 -44.45 5.70 20.42
N LEU A 621 -44.17 4.96 19.34
CA LEU A 621 -44.92 5.11 18.08
C LEU A 621 -46.41 4.79 18.25
N GLN A 622 -46.73 3.71 18.96
CA GLN A 622 -48.13 3.34 19.26
C GLN A 622 -48.85 4.39 20.11
N GLN A 623 -48.13 5.05 21.04
CA GLN A 623 -48.69 6.13 21.86
C GLN A 623 -48.88 7.44 21.10
N LEU A 624 -48.00 7.74 20.14
CA LEU A 624 -48.05 8.99 19.39
C LEU A 624 -49.08 8.98 18.25
N ALA A 625 -49.33 7.83 17.63
CA ALA A 625 -50.28 7.71 16.54
C ALA A 625 -51.68 8.30 16.87
N PRO A 626 -52.38 7.89 17.95
CA PRO A 626 -53.71 8.42 18.25
C PRO A 626 -53.68 9.90 18.66
N ARG A 627 -52.60 10.36 19.31
CA ARG A 627 -52.41 11.79 19.66
C ARG A 627 -52.37 12.67 18.42
N LEU A 628 -51.87 12.14 17.32
CA LEU A 628 -51.76 12.82 16.02
C LEU A 628 -52.91 12.46 15.07
N GLY A 629 -53.91 11.69 15.53
CA GLY A 629 -55.06 11.28 14.72
C GLY A 629 -54.74 10.25 13.65
N TYR A 630 -53.78 9.35 13.91
CA TYR A 630 -53.46 8.20 13.07
C TYR A 630 -53.82 6.88 13.78
N GLU A 631 -54.14 5.86 13.00
CA GLU A 631 -54.26 4.48 13.45
C GLU A 631 -52.93 3.75 13.24
N THR A 632 -52.50 2.96 14.22
CA THR A 632 -51.30 2.12 14.07
C THR A 632 -51.69 0.74 13.56
N ARG A 633 -51.02 0.29 12.51
CA ARG A 633 -51.07 -1.09 12.05
C ARG A 633 -49.67 -1.69 12.11
N GLU A 634 -49.59 -2.85 12.74
CA GLU A 634 -48.32 -3.53 12.96
C GLU A 634 -48.18 -4.70 11.98
N GLU A 635 -47.12 -4.65 11.18
CA GLU A 635 -46.66 -5.74 10.33
C GLU A 635 -45.20 -6.05 10.70
N GLU A 636 -44.34 -6.36 9.73
CA GLU A 636 -42.88 -6.36 9.93
C GLU A 636 -42.33 -4.95 10.22
N ILE A 637 -43.11 -3.92 9.86
CA ILE A 637 -42.84 -2.51 10.12
C ILE A 637 -44.04 -1.85 10.81
N CYS A 638 -43.83 -0.70 11.45
CA CYS A 638 -44.93 0.06 12.06
C CYS A 638 -45.51 1.02 11.01
N LEU A 639 -46.80 0.88 10.72
CA LEU A 639 -47.52 1.73 9.77
C LEU A 639 -48.45 2.68 10.53
N TRP A 640 -48.44 3.95 10.15
CA TRP A 640 -49.49 4.90 10.57
C TRP A 640 -50.42 5.20 9.41
N GLN A 641 -51.72 5.03 9.64
CA GLN A 641 -52.75 5.17 8.62
C GLN A 641 -53.75 6.28 8.98
N GLU A 642 -54.30 6.90 7.95
CA GLU A 642 -55.45 7.80 8.02
C GLU A 642 -56.55 7.19 7.14
N GLY A 643 -57.49 6.49 7.77
CA GLY A 643 -58.46 5.64 7.07
C GLY A 643 -57.74 4.55 6.27
N LYS A 644 -57.87 4.58 4.94
CA LYS A 644 -57.22 3.60 4.04
C LYS A 644 -55.82 4.01 3.55
N ARG A 645 -55.40 5.25 3.78
CA ARG A 645 -54.13 5.80 3.28
C ARG A 645 -53.02 5.58 4.31
N VAL A 646 -51.88 5.07 3.87
CA VAL A 646 -50.67 5.00 4.71
C VAL A 646 -49.99 6.37 4.71
N ALA A 647 -49.85 6.97 5.90
CA ALA A 647 -49.22 8.26 6.09
C ALA A 647 -47.70 8.12 6.33
N TYR A 648 -47.30 7.17 7.17
CA TYR A 648 -45.90 6.92 7.53
C TYR A 648 -45.59 5.42 7.59
N CYS A 649 -44.37 5.07 7.19
CA CYS A 649 -43.79 3.72 7.27
C CYS A 649 -42.53 3.78 8.15
N PHE A 650 -42.57 3.22 9.35
CA PHE A 650 -41.46 3.25 10.30
C PHE A 650 -40.67 1.94 10.28
N PHE A 651 -39.39 2.05 9.92
CA PHE A 651 -38.40 0.98 9.92
C PHE A 651 -37.52 1.16 11.15
N LEU A 652 -37.63 0.26 12.13
CA LEU A 652 -36.83 0.31 13.36
C LEU A 652 -35.63 -0.61 13.20
N SER A 653 -34.42 -0.08 13.38
CA SER A 653 -33.19 -0.87 13.35
C SER A 653 -32.27 -0.51 14.52
N THR A 654 -31.39 -1.45 14.89
CA THR A 654 -30.28 -1.23 15.84
C THR A 654 -28.95 -1.08 15.11
N GLN A 655 -28.94 -1.31 13.80
CA GLN A 655 -27.79 -1.23 12.91
C GLN A 655 -27.99 -0.06 11.92
N ALA A 656 -26.92 0.35 11.24
CA ALA A 656 -26.94 1.35 10.17
C ALA A 656 -27.27 0.73 8.80
N ASN A 657 -28.15 -0.28 8.77
CA ASN A 657 -28.52 -1.05 7.59
C ASN A 657 -29.67 -0.44 6.78
N LEU A 658 -29.47 0.80 6.32
CA LEU A 658 -30.50 1.55 5.61
C LEU A 658 -30.91 0.88 4.29
N SER A 659 -30.03 0.12 3.63
CA SER A 659 -30.38 -0.47 2.34
C SER A 659 -31.51 -1.49 2.47
N THR A 660 -31.50 -2.29 3.54
CA THR A 660 -32.55 -3.28 3.83
C THR A 660 -33.91 -2.60 4.03
N ALA A 661 -33.95 -1.45 4.70
CA ALA A 661 -35.18 -0.68 4.88
C ALA A 661 -35.69 -0.13 3.55
N ILE A 662 -34.80 0.39 2.70
CA ILE A 662 -35.15 0.89 1.36
C ILE A 662 -35.74 -0.21 0.49
N ASP A 663 -35.11 -1.39 0.48
CA ASP A 663 -35.60 -2.53 -0.29
C ASP A 663 -37.00 -2.96 0.19
N ALA A 664 -37.22 -3.01 1.51
CA ALA A 664 -38.52 -3.36 2.09
C ALA A 664 -39.63 -2.31 1.88
N TRP A 665 -39.27 -1.03 1.69
CA TRP A 665 -40.22 0.04 1.39
C TRP A 665 -40.62 0.12 -0.09
N THR A 666 -39.80 -0.42 -0.99
CA THR A 666 -40.01 -0.28 -2.45
C THR A 666 -41.42 -0.73 -2.85
N GLY A 667 -42.16 0.16 -3.52
CA GLY A 667 -43.55 -0.08 -3.93
C GLY A 667 -44.62 0.20 -2.85
N ARG A 668 -44.25 0.74 -1.69
CA ARG A 668 -45.19 1.17 -0.64
C ARG A 668 -45.50 2.67 -0.72
N GLU A 669 -46.69 3.06 -0.24
CA GLU A 669 -47.07 4.46 -0.04
C GLU A 669 -46.70 4.97 1.37
N GLY A 670 -46.70 6.29 1.55
CA GLY A 670 -46.42 6.95 2.83
C GLY A 670 -44.97 7.38 2.99
N VAL A 671 -44.73 8.28 3.94
CA VAL A 671 -43.38 8.83 4.23
C VAL A 671 -42.51 7.74 4.88
N PRO A 672 -41.40 7.34 4.26
CA PRO A 672 -40.49 6.37 4.86
C PRO A 672 -39.66 7.02 5.98
N VAL A 673 -39.66 6.39 7.15
CA VAL A 673 -38.92 6.84 8.34
C VAL A 673 -38.02 5.71 8.82
N PHE A 674 -36.71 5.94 8.82
CA PHE A 674 -35.73 5.03 9.39
C PHE A 674 -35.36 5.48 10.80
N LEU A 675 -35.71 4.66 11.80
CA LEU A 675 -35.45 4.90 13.21
C LEU A 675 -34.25 4.08 13.66
N PHE A 676 -33.23 4.76 14.21
CA PHE A 676 -31.96 4.12 14.59
C PHE A 676 -31.32 4.75 15.85
N PRO A 677 -30.39 4.05 16.54
CA PRO A 677 -29.65 4.61 17.66
C PRO A 677 -28.76 5.78 17.24
N GLY A 678 -28.66 6.82 18.08
CA GLY A 678 -27.79 7.97 17.79
C GLY A 678 -26.32 7.59 17.52
N SER A 679 -25.81 6.50 18.12
CA SER A 679 -24.46 5.97 17.90
C SER A 679 -24.19 5.50 16.47
N ARG A 680 -25.24 5.26 15.65
CA ARG A 680 -25.13 4.87 14.24
C ARG A 680 -25.13 6.04 13.27
N ALA A 681 -25.36 7.28 13.74
CA ALA A 681 -25.46 8.44 12.86
C ALA A 681 -24.20 8.64 12.00
N LYS A 682 -23.02 8.70 12.62
CA LYS A 682 -21.75 8.86 11.91
C LYS A 682 -21.51 7.74 10.88
N LEU A 683 -21.75 6.49 11.26
CA LEU A 683 -21.58 5.34 10.36
C LEU A 683 -22.55 5.42 9.17
N LEU A 684 -23.82 5.76 9.41
CA LEU A 684 -24.81 5.91 8.36
C LEU A 684 -24.44 7.04 7.38
N TYR A 685 -23.94 8.16 7.89
CA TYR A 685 -23.41 9.24 7.06
C TYR A 685 -22.23 8.77 6.20
N GLN A 686 -21.25 8.07 6.79
CA GLN A 686 -20.09 7.55 6.06
C GLN A 686 -20.50 6.58 4.94
N LYS A 687 -21.45 5.67 5.21
CA LYS A 687 -22.02 4.78 4.18
C LYS A 687 -22.68 5.56 3.05
N MET A 688 -23.49 6.58 3.36
CA MET A 688 -24.13 7.43 2.34
C MET A 688 -23.10 8.27 1.56
N MET A 689 -22.00 8.67 2.18
CA MET A 689 -20.93 9.40 1.49
C MET A 689 -20.13 8.49 0.55
N ARG A 690 -19.90 7.25 0.98
CA ARG A 690 -19.19 6.22 0.21
C ARG A 690 -20.03 5.66 -0.94
N ASP A 691 -21.34 5.48 -0.76
CA ASP A 691 -22.24 4.90 -1.76
C ASP A 691 -23.22 5.96 -2.32
N GLY A 692 -22.88 6.49 -3.49
CA GLY A 692 -23.74 7.42 -4.23
C GLY A 692 -25.11 6.84 -4.60
N ARG A 693 -25.22 5.52 -4.80
CA ARG A 693 -26.51 4.84 -5.03
C ARG A 693 -27.34 4.83 -3.76
N LEU A 694 -26.76 4.52 -2.61
CA LEU A 694 -27.48 4.58 -1.33
C LEU A 694 -27.99 6.00 -1.06
N ARG A 695 -27.18 7.02 -1.34
CA ARG A 695 -27.57 8.42 -1.20
C ARG A 695 -28.72 8.82 -2.14
N GLU A 696 -28.70 8.40 -3.41
CA GLU A 696 -29.81 8.64 -4.34
C GLU A 696 -31.10 7.92 -3.87
N ARG A 697 -31.00 6.64 -3.46
CA ARG A 697 -32.16 5.83 -3.04
C ARG A 697 -32.76 6.24 -1.70
N SER A 698 -31.96 6.88 -0.85
CA SER A 698 -32.42 7.44 0.43
C SER A 698 -32.98 8.86 0.31
N SER A 699 -32.99 9.44 -0.89
CA SER A 699 -33.65 10.73 -1.12
C SER A 699 -35.13 10.68 -0.71
N GLY A 700 -35.54 11.60 0.16
CA GLY A 700 -36.90 11.65 0.70
C GLY A 700 -37.14 10.82 1.97
N TRP A 701 -36.16 10.04 2.43
CA TRP A 701 -36.25 9.34 3.71
C TRP A 701 -36.09 10.28 4.90
N GLN A 702 -36.91 10.07 5.93
CA GLN A 702 -36.72 10.72 7.23
C GLN A 702 -35.84 9.84 8.11
N LEU A 703 -34.63 10.30 8.40
CA LEU A 703 -33.66 9.55 9.19
C LEU A 703 -33.67 10.07 10.63
N VAL A 704 -34.23 9.28 11.55
CA VAL A 704 -34.60 9.76 12.88
C VAL A 704 -33.86 8.97 13.97
N LYS A 705 -33.10 9.67 14.81
CA LYS A 705 -32.41 9.06 15.95
C LYS A 705 -33.42 8.73 17.06
N PHE A 706 -33.22 7.63 17.79
CA PHE A 706 -34.08 7.24 18.93
C PHE A 706 -34.26 8.38 19.95
N ARG A 707 -33.21 9.17 20.21
CA ARG A 707 -33.27 10.34 21.10
C ARG A 707 -34.24 11.42 20.61
N ALA A 708 -34.34 11.62 19.29
CA ALA A 708 -35.25 12.59 18.70
C ALA A 708 -36.71 12.13 18.84
N LEU A 709 -37.00 10.84 18.65
CA LEU A 709 -38.34 10.30 18.90
C LEU A 709 -38.75 10.43 20.38
N ARG A 710 -37.83 10.15 21.31
CA ARG A 710 -38.06 10.37 22.76
C ARG A 710 -38.37 11.83 23.06
N ALA A 711 -37.63 12.78 22.47
CA ALA A 711 -37.86 14.21 22.64
C ALA A 711 -39.24 14.64 22.10
N LEU A 712 -39.62 14.17 20.91
CA LEU A 712 -40.95 14.44 20.33
C LEU A 712 -42.07 13.85 21.19
N ALA A 713 -41.88 12.64 21.73
CA ALA A 713 -42.89 12.02 22.57
C ALA A 713 -43.17 12.80 23.87
N ALA A 714 -42.15 13.47 24.41
CA ALA A 714 -42.23 14.27 25.63
C ALA A 714 -42.90 15.65 25.43
N GLN A 715 -43.05 16.14 24.19
CA GLN A 715 -43.71 17.42 23.91
C GLN A 715 -45.22 17.31 24.17
N SER A 716 -45.77 18.21 24.98
CA SER A 716 -47.19 18.22 25.35
C SER A 716 -48.10 18.78 24.26
N ASP A 717 -47.61 19.71 23.45
CA ASP A 717 -48.32 20.45 22.40
C ASP A 717 -48.07 19.91 20.98
N LEU A 718 -47.51 18.70 20.88
CA LEU A 718 -47.19 18.04 19.62
C LEU A 718 -48.46 17.88 18.74
N ASN A 719 -48.44 18.51 17.58
CA ASN A 719 -49.43 18.36 16.51
C ASN A 719 -48.78 17.87 15.21
N ARG A 720 -49.57 17.63 14.16
CA ARG A 720 -49.08 17.08 12.88
C ARG A 720 -48.02 17.96 12.21
N ALA A 721 -48.13 19.29 12.30
CA ALA A 721 -47.17 20.20 11.68
C ALA A 721 -45.84 20.19 12.43
N THR A 722 -45.86 20.25 13.77
CA THR A 722 -44.65 20.17 14.60
C THR A 722 -44.00 18.79 14.54
N TRP A 723 -44.78 17.72 14.36
CA TRP A 723 -44.27 16.37 14.09
C TRP A 723 -43.48 16.31 12.79
N ALA A 724 -44.07 16.78 11.67
CA ALA A 724 -43.42 16.75 10.37
C ALA A 724 -42.11 17.55 10.35
N MET A 725 -42.07 18.72 11.00
CA MET A 725 -40.82 19.48 11.17
C MET A 725 -39.83 18.77 12.10
N GLY A 726 -40.33 18.20 13.19
CA GLY A 726 -39.54 17.57 14.24
C GLY A 726 -38.75 16.33 13.77
N LEU A 727 -39.26 15.60 12.79
CA LEU A 727 -38.56 14.44 12.21
C LEU A 727 -37.23 14.82 11.53
N GLY A 728 -37.08 16.05 11.04
CA GLY A 728 -35.86 16.52 10.36
C GLY A 728 -34.89 17.34 11.22
N ASN A 729 -35.19 17.58 12.50
CA ASN A 729 -34.46 18.56 13.31
C ASN A 729 -33.16 18.05 13.98
N ASP A 730 -32.83 16.76 13.88
CA ASP A 730 -31.58 16.17 14.42
C ASP A 730 -30.75 15.57 13.26
N PRO A 731 -29.96 16.39 12.54
CA PRO A 731 -29.24 15.96 11.34
C PRO A 731 -28.21 14.87 11.67
N ILE A 732 -27.90 14.03 10.68
CA ILE A 732 -26.94 12.95 10.83
C ILE A 732 -25.49 13.48 10.89
N GLU A 733 -25.22 14.60 10.23
CA GLU A 733 -23.90 15.23 10.19
C GLU A 733 -23.45 15.68 11.59
N GLU A 734 -22.35 15.09 12.08
CA GLU A 734 -21.61 15.61 13.24
C GLU A 734 -20.30 16.24 12.74
N ALA A 735 -19.94 17.42 13.26
CA ALA A 735 -18.71 18.13 12.88
C ALA A 735 -17.48 17.20 13.08
N ALA A 736 -16.71 17.03 12.01
CA ALA A 736 -15.61 16.07 11.95
C ALA A 736 -14.44 16.47 12.88
N THR A 737 -14.38 15.88 14.07
CA THR A 737 -13.14 15.76 14.86
C THR A 737 -13.00 14.34 15.37
N THR A 738 -12.57 13.43 14.51
CA THR A 738 -11.90 12.20 14.96
C THR A 738 -10.89 11.82 13.90
N GLN A 739 -9.61 11.96 14.23
CA GLN A 739 -8.51 11.51 13.40
C GLN A 739 -8.60 9.98 13.32
N LEU A 740 -8.86 9.43 12.13
CA LEU A 740 -8.77 7.99 11.89
C LEU A 740 -7.33 7.56 12.21
N ARG A 741 -7.17 6.49 13.00
CA ARG A 741 -5.84 6.01 13.39
C ARG A 741 -5.32 5.13 12.26
N ILE A 742 -4.27 5.57 11.57
CA ILE A 742 -3.57 4.76 10.58
C ILE A 742 -2.77 3.69 11.34
N PHE A 743 -3.24 2.44 11.32
CA PHE A 743 -2.43 1.29 11.73
C PHE A 743 -2.24 0.36 10.53
N GLY A 744 -1.00 -0.11 10.38
CA GLY A 744 -0.47 -0.87 9.23
C GLY A 744 -1.13 -2.22 9.01
#